data_AF-A0A961Z5A2-F1
#
_entry.id   AF-A0A961Z5A2-F1
#
_cell.length_a   1.000
_cell.length_b   1.000
_cell.length_c   1.000
_cell.angle_alpha   90.00
_cell.angle_beta   90.00
_cell.angle_gamma   90.00
#
_symmetry.space_group_name_H-M   'P 1'
#
loop_
_entity.id
_entity.type
_entity.pdbx_description
1 polymer ?
#
loop_
_entity_poly.entity_id
_entity_poly.type
_entity_poly.pdbx_seq_one_letter_code
_entity_poly.pdbx_strand_id
1 'polypeptide(L)'
;MVGGANGITVTYQAAADPDGSETKTSAPQTNFWQYAMKLFGATLPPDTGLFSNAMPGEANVAQPMHWNAANQWWTAEGIPIIPKNKFGDTQTYPLVRVMARDAGGGLLASVLVTAPVSSEMNCATCHGSNKQAATMPGDGWVNDPDPVRDYRLNIIKLHDSKQAGNANYPVALAAVGYSPLGLYDSVVEQQQPVLCASCHSSNALGTAGVAGVPPLTQAMHAGHASAIDPLTGASLGSSTNRASCYQCHPGKQTKCLRGAMGKASDHFGQPLMSCQSCHGGMVEVGAAGRTGWLEEPGCQSCHTGTEVTNAGQVRFTSSFLPNGDVREPADNRFATTPDRPAPGFSLFRFSKGHGDLTCSACHGSPHAIYPTNQRNDNIQSITVQGHVGTIGDCAVCHQNDTASLQTTTGGPHGMHGIGNWWITEHHDHVGNIANCNACHGTTSAGGVLSQALGPRSFNTQKFGTVTFWQGQRVSCYDCHDGPNQSRPHSQAKPVVQGFALQTAVGTAAVANFQGSDADTATLTYRIVTPPSHGTLALSGTQFAYTPDPGFSGTDAFTYCARDNRTDSNLAKVDIDVGTDAPQADLDGDGIPDLVERAFGLDVSRVSRGTAPEIAFCEEGGVRSLQAMYNPALIPQGFQVFFEASEDLQNWSTTDPAILTSQDAAGNVIKKVAIGPRPRL
;
A
#
# COMPACT_ATOMS: atom_id res chain seq x y z
N MET A 1 -0.21 29.47 -14.63
CA MET A 1 -0.04 28.02 -14.94
C MET A 1 1.21 27.80 -15.77
N VAL A 2 1.83 26.62 -15.65
CA VAL A 2 3.03 26.22 -16.43
C VAL A 2 2.62 25.69 -17.81
N GLY A 3 2.09 26.58 -18.65
CA GLY A 3 1.64 26.23 -20.00
C GLY A 3 2.78 26.16 -21.02
N GLY A 4 2.68 25.26 -22.01
CA GLY A 4 3.69 25.09 -23.06
C GLY A 4 3.95 26.32 -23.93
N ALA A 5 3.08 27.33 -23.90
CA ALA A 5 3.24 28.58 -24.66
C ALA A 5 4.26 29.57 -24.07
N ASN A 6 4.72 29.37 -22.82
CA ASN A 6 5.51 30.36 -22.08
C ASN A 6 7.04 30.16 -22.18
N GLY A 7 7.52 29.31 -23.10
CA GLY A 7 8.93 28.94 -23.20
C GLY A 7 9.45 28.12 -22.00
N ILE A 8 8.55 27.66 -21.11
CA ILE A 8 8.91 26.80 -19.99
C ILE A 8 9.14 25.38 -20.50
N THR A 9 10.22 24.76 -20.05
CA THR A 9 10.49 23.33 -20.25
C THR A 9 10.25 22.58 -18.94
N VAL A 10 9.73 21.35 -19.04
CA VAL A 10 9.62 20.45 -17.89
C VAL A 10 10.43 19.19 -18.19
N THR A 11 11.23 18.74 -17.24
CA THR A 11 12.06 17.55 -17.34
C THR A 11 11.92 16.66 -16.11
N TYR A 12 12.30 15.40 -16.25
CA TYR A 12 12.38 14.43 -15.15
C TYR A 12 13.76 13.77 -15.10
N GLN A 13 14.21 13.41 -13.90
CA GLN A 13 15.42 12.60 -13.69
C GLN A 13 15.22 11.68 -12.48
N ALA A 14 16.06 10.66 -12.32
CA ALA A 14 15.98 9.77 -11.17
C ALA A 14 16.38 10.54 -9.90
N ALA A 15 15.87 10.08 -8.76
CA ALA A 15 16.26 10.60 -7.47
C ALA A 15 16.47 9.46 -6.49
N ALA A 16 17.51 9.57 -5.68
CA ALA A 16 17.65 8.72 -4.51
C ALA A 16 16.46 8.93 -3.57
N ASP A 17 15.90 7.83 -3.09
CA ASP A 17 15.07 7.85 -1.89
C ASP A 17 15.94 8.14 -0.65
N PRO A 18 15.33 8.44 0.52
CA PRO A 18 16.12 8.84 1.69
C PRO A 18 16.94 7.70 2.31
N ASP A 19 16.79 6.47 1.80
CA ASP A 19 17.61 5.30 2.17
C ASP A 19 18.77 5.09 1.17
N GLY A 20 18.88 5.99 0.17
CA GLY A 20 19.97 6.07 -0.80
C GLY A 20 19.75 5.29 -2.10
N SER A 21 18.59 4.64 -2.27
CA SER A 21 18.30 3.79 -3.43
C SER A 21 17.75 4.60 -4.61
N GLU A 22 18.22 4.32 -5.82
CA GLU A 22 17.89 5.09 -7.04
C GLU A 22 17.81 4.17 -8.28
N THR A 23 16.71 4.24 -9.02
CA THR A 23 16.53 3.54 -10.31
C THR A 23 16.80 4.48 -11.49
N LYS A 24 18.03 4.42 -12.03
CA LYS A 24 18.49 5.23 -13.18
C LYS A 24 18.31 4.56 -14.53
N THR A 25 18.38 3.23 -14.55
CA THR A 25 18.35 2.36 -15.72
C THR A 25 17.43 1.18 -15.41
N SER A 26 16.90 0.54 -16.43
CA SER A 26 16.18 -0.73 -16.33
C SER A 26 16.65 -1.75 -17.39
N ALA A 27 17.47 -1.33 -18.36
CA ALA A 27 18.03 -2.19 -19.41
C ALA A 27 18.81 -3.42 -18.90
N PRO A 28 19.70 -3.34 -17.89
CA PRO A 28 20.38 -4.53 -17.37
C PRO A 28 19.47 -5.54 -16.66
N GLN A 29 18.26 -5.13 -16.23
CA GLN A 29 17.41 -5.91 -15.33
C GLN A 29 16.18 -6.57 -16.02
N THR A 30 15.98 -6.35 -17.32
CA THR A 30 14.91 -7.00 -18.11
C THR A 30 15.29 -7.20 -19.58
N ASN A 31 14.70 -8.21 -20.23
CA ASN A 31 14.90 -8.51 -21.64
C ASN A 31 13.93 -7.76 -22.59
N PHE A 32 13.17 -6.79 -22.09
CA PHE A 32 12.15 -6.06 -22.86
C PHE A 32 12.62 -5.61 -24.26
N TRP A 33 13.78 -4.95 -24.36
CA TRP A 33 14.33 -4.44 -25.62
C TRP A 33 14.68 -5.53 -26.64
N GLN A 34 15.05 -6.73 -26.19
CA GLN A 34 15.29 -7.89 -27.08
C GLN A 34 14.02 -8.32 -27.82
N TYR A 35 12.85 -8.15 -27.19
CA TYR A 35 11.56 -8.61 -27.72
C TYR A 35 10.68 -7.46 -28.24
N ALA A 36 11.08 -6.20 -28.05
CA ALA A 36 10.31 -5.02 -28.44
C ALA A 36 9.89 -5.04 -29.93
N MET A 37 10.80 -5.41 -30.83
CA MET A 37 10.49 -5.56 -32.25
C MET A 37 9.49 -6.69 -32.51
N LYS A 38 9.68 -7.87 -31.89
CA LYS A 38 8.80 -9.03 -32.11
C LYS A 38 7.39 -8.86 -31.53
N LEU A 39 7.25 -8.09 -30.45
CA LEU A 39 5.97 -7.90 -29.74
C LEU A 39 5.22 -6.63 -30.18
N PHE A 40 5.93 -5.55 -30.49
CA PHE A 40 5.34 -4.22 -30.72
C PHE A 40 5.75 -3.59 -32.07
N GLY A 41 6.54 -4.28 -32.90
CA GLY A 41 7.05 -3.74 -34.17
C GLY A 41 8.05 -2.59 -34.03
N ALA A 42 8.59 -2.36 -32.83
CA ALA A 42 9.41 -1.19 -32.50
C ALA A 42 10.88 -1.56 -32.24
N THR A 43 11.81 -0.92 -32.97
CA THR A 43 13.23 -0.90 -32.60
C THR A 43 13.44 0.18 -31.56
N LEU A 44 13.63 -0.22 -30.29
CA LEU A 44 13.86 0.70 -29.20
C LEU A 44 15.32 0.63 -28.73
N PRO A 45 16.04 1.75 -28.58
CA PRO A 45 17.30 1.77 -27.84
C PRO A 45 17.09 1.29 -26.40
N PRO A 46 18.10 0.69 -25.76
CA PRO A 46 18.08 0.40 -24.33
C PRO A 46 17.61 1.61 -23.51
N ASP A 47 16.90 1.35 -22.41
CA ASP A 47 16.29 2.37 -21.55
C ASP A 47 15.23 3.28 -22.22
N THR A 48 14.85 3.04 -23.48
CA THR A 48 13.77 3.80 -24.17
C THR A 48 12.45 3.01 -24.20
N GLY A 49 11.34 3.66 -23.86
CA GLY A 49 10.00 3.06 -23.85
C GLY A 49 9.23 3.16 -25.17
N LEU A 50 8.06 2.54 -25.23
CA LEU A 50 7.22 2.46 -26.45
C LEU A 50 6.76 3.84 -26.96
N PHE A 51 6.60 4.82 -26.08
CA PHE A 51 6.24 6.21 -26.42
C PHE A 51 7.47 7.14 -26.47
N SER A 52 8.65 6.57 -26.74
CA SER A 52 9.95 7.25 -26.88
C SER A 52 10.50 7.99 -25.64
N ASN A 53 9.76 8.06 -24.54
CA ASN A 53 10.28 8.52 -23.25
C ASN A 53 11.32 7.51 -22.71
N ALA A 54 12.44 8.01 -22.20
CA ALA A 54 13.58 7.19 -21.78
C ALA A 54 13.81 7.21 -20.26
N MET A 55 14.56 6.25 -19.74
CA MET A 55 15.17 6.38 -18.42
C MET A 55 16.33 7.40 -18.47
N PRO A 56 16.65 8.07 -17.35
CA PRO A 56 17.76 9.03 -17.28
C PRO A 56 19.16 8.45 -17.55
N GLY A 57 19.32 7.12 -17.46
CA GLY A 57 20.58 6.40 -17.64
C GLY A 57 21.56 6.62 -16.48
N GLU A 58 22.70 5.92 -16.48
CA GLU A 58 23.68 6.00 -15.36
C GLU A 58 24.19 7.42 -15.07
N ALA A 59 24.33 8.25 -16.11
CA ALA A 59 24.68 9.67 -15.99
C ALA A 59 23.56 10.55 -15.39
N ASN A 60 22.38 9.99 -15.15
CA ASN A 60 21.15 10.65 -14.67
C ASN A 60 20.78 11.92 -15.46
N VAL A 61 20.83 11.82 -16.79
CA VAL A 61 20.53 12.95 -17.69
C VAL A 61 19.04 13.24 -17.64
N ALA A 62 18.69 14.49 -17.35
CA ALA A 62 17.29 14.92 -17.30
C ALA A 62 16.61 14.74 -18.66
N GLN A 63 15.49 14.01 -18.67
CA GLN A 63 14.70 13.66 -19.83
C GLN A 63 13.51 14.63 -19.99
N PRO A 64 13.09 14.97 -21.22
CA PRO A 64 12.00 15.92 -21.45
C PRO A 64 10.63 15.32 -21.07
N MET A 65 9.73 16.17 -20.57
CA MET A 65 8.29 15.92 -20.59
C MET A 65 7.66 16.69 -21.76
N HIS A 66 6.53 16.20 -22.26
CA HIS A 66 5.81 16.78 -23.39
C HIS A 66 4.53 17.50 -22.94
N TRP A 67 4.27 18.69 -23.49
CA TRP A 67 3.02 19.40 -23.25
C TRP A 67 1.86 18.75 -24.02
N ASN A 68 0.89 18.19 -23.30
CA ASN A 68 -0.36 17.69 -23.85
C ASN A 68 -1.38 18.84 -23.84
N ALA A 69 -1.63 19.43 -25.02
CA ALA A 69 -2.53 20.57 -25.16
C ALA A 69 -4.01 20.23 -24.90
N ALA A 70 -4.44 18.99 -25.13
CA ALA A 70 -5.83 18.57 -24.90
C ALA A 70 -6.16 18.47 -23.40
N ASN A 71 -5.24 17.92 -22.61
CA ASN A 71 -5.40 17.79 -21.15
C ASN A 71 -4.87 19.01 -20.38
N GLN A 72 -4.09 19.87 -21.03
CA GLN A 72 -3.39 21.03 -20.46
C GLN A 72 -2.38 20.69 -19.35
N TRP A 73 -1.58 19.65 -19.56
CA TRP A 73 -0.54 19.23 -18.61
C TRP A 73 0.77 18.82 -19.31
N TRP A 74 1.83 18.62 -18.53
CA TRP A 74 3.06 17.97 -18.98
C TRP A 74 2.99 16.47 -18.68
N THR A 75 3.38 15.62 -19.63
CA THR A 75 3.35 14.16 -19.51
C THR A 75 4.61 13.51 -20.09
N ALA A 76 4.96 12.34 -19.56
CA ALA A 76 6.01 11.46 -20.09
C ALA A 76 5.51 10.02 -19.91
N GLU A 77 4.84 9.49 -20.93
CA GLU A 77 4.14 8.21 -20.87
C GLU A 77 5.05 7.06 -21.29
N GLY A 78 4.85 5.88 -20.67
CA GLY A 78 5.62 4.68 -21.01
C GLY A 78 7.12 4.75 -20.72
N ILE A 79 7.56 5.56 -19.75
CA ILE A 79 8.92 5.46 -19.19
C ILE A 79 9.15 4.01 -18.75
N PRO A 80 10.20 3.31 -19.22
CA PRO A 80 10.35 1.86 -19.04
C PRO A 80 10.97 1.51 -17.68
N ILE A 81 10.44 2.10 -16.60
CA ILE A 81 10.91 1.89 -15.23
C ILE A 81 10.35 0.59 -14.63
N ILE A 82 11.23 -0.17 -13.98
CA ILE A 82 10.87 -1.41 -13.26
C ILE A 82 11.22 -1.28 -11.77
N PRO A 83 10.69 -2.12 -10.86
CA PRO A 83 10.92 -1.99 -9.42
C PRO A 83 12.29 -2.54 -8.99
N LYS A 84 13.36 -2.22 -9.71
CA LYS A 84 14.72 -2.68 -9.40
C LYS A 84 15.70 -1.53 -9.48
N ASN A 85 16.61 -1.46 -8.51
CA ASN A 85 17.77 -0.58 -8.61
C ASN A 85 18.83 -1.20 -9.54
N LYS A 86 19.94 -0.51 -9.75
CA LYS A 86 21.01 -0.99 -10.63
C LYS A 86 21.71 -2.28 -10.16
N PHE A 87 21.70 -2.58 -8.86
CA PHE A 87 22.25 -3.80 -8.28
C PHE A 87 21.29 -5.01 -8.39
N GLY A 88 20.03 -4.76 -8.75
CA GLY A 88 18.99 -5.78 -8.89
C GLY A 88 18.08 -5.91 -7.66
N ASP A 89 18.36 -5.15 -6.58
CA ASP A 89 17.51 -5.11 -5.38
C ASP A 89 16.14 -4.53 -5.72
N THR A 90 15.10 -4.96 -5.01
CA THR A 90 13.74 -4.50 -5.26
C THR A 90 13.53 -3.09 -4.72
N GLN A 91 13.24 -2.13 -5.60
CA GLN A 91 12.84 -0.76 -5.24
C GLN A 91 11.41 -0.52 -5.74
N THR A 92 10.42 -0.79 -4.89
CA THR A 92 8.99 -0.77 -5.25
C THR A 92 8.40 0.63 -5.41
N TYR A 93 9.06 1.65 -4.85
CA TYR A 93 8.58 3.04 -4.85
C TYR A 93 9.70 4.01 -5.27
N PRO A 94 10.29 3.86 -6.47
CA PRO A 94 11.42 4.67 -6.90
C PRO A 94 11.02 6.13 -7.04
N LEU A 95 11.91 7.05 -6.65
CA LEU A 95 11.65 8.49 -6.77
C LEU A 95 12.16 9.03 -8.10
N VAL A 96 11.37 9.95 -8.66
CA VAL A 96 11.70 10.78 -9.80
C VAL A 96 11.60 12.24 -9.41
N ARG A 97 12.60 13.02 -9.77
CA ARG A 97 12.61 14.47 -9.63
C ARG A 97 12.07 15.10 -10.90
N VAL A 98 10.91 15.76 -10.80
CA VAL A 98 10.38 16.64 -11.85
C VAL A 98 10.93 18.05 -11.62
N MET A 99 11.24 18.76 -12.70
CA MET A 99 11.82 20.10 -12.71
C MET A 99 11.16 20.95 -13.80
N ALA A 100 10.73 22.16 -13.46
CA ALA A 100 10.30 23.17 -14.43
C ALA A 100 11.38 24.25 -14.57
N ARG A 101 11.71 24.63 -15.81
CA ARG A 101 12.74 25.63 -16.12
C ARG A 101 12.24 26.69 -17.09
N ASP A 102 12.67 27.93 -16.92
CA ASP A 102 12.38 29.01 -17.87
C ASP A 102 13.11 28.80 -19.22
N ALA A 103 12.85 29.70 -20.17
CA ALA A 103 13.43 29.67 -21.50
C ALA A 103 14.97 29.89 -21.52
N GLY A 104 15.56 30.42 -20.44
CA GLY A 104 17.00 30.54 -20.23
C GLY A 104 17.62 29.33 -19.51
N GLY A 105 16.81 28.34 -19.13
CA GLY A 105 17.23 27.15 -18.37
C GLY A 105 17.25 27.34 -16.84
N GLY A 106 16.87 28.51 -16.34
CA GLY A 106 16.75 28.79 -14.90
C GLY A 106 15.71 27.89 -14.23
N LEU A 107 16.02 27.31 -13.08
CA LEU A 107 15.10 26.43 -12.36
C LEU A 107 13.99 27.25 -11.69
N LEU A 108 12.75 27.03 -12.09
CA LEU A 108 11.56 27.68 -11.52
C LEU A 108 10.97 26.89 -10.35
N ALA A 109 10.91 25.56 -10.47
CA ALA A 109 10.36 24.68 -9.45
C ALA A 109 10.92 23.25 -9.60
N SER A 110 10.96 22.49 -8.51
CA SER A 110 11.20 21.04 -8.54
C SER A 110 10.39 20.33 -7.46
N VAL A 111 10.00 19.10 -7.75
CA VAL A 111 9.29 18.21 -6.82
C VAL A 111 9.81 16.77 -6.97
N LEU A 112 9.81 16.02 -5.87
CA LEU A 112 10.06 14.59 -5.85
C LEU A 112 8.72 13.85 -5.84
N VAL A 113 8.56 12.87 -6.73
CA VAL A 113 7.34 12.05 -6.85
C VAL A 113 7.72 10.58 -6.96
N THR A 114 6.91 9.68 -6.39
CA THR A 114 7.05 8.23 -6.63
C THR A 114 6.63 7.92 -8.06
N ALA A 115 7.52 7.31 -8.85
CA ALA A 115 7.18 6.83 -10.18
C ALA A 115 6.39 5.51 -10.09
N PRO A 116 5.32 5.35 -10.88
CA PRO A 116 4.58 4.09 -10.94
C PRO A 116 5.43 3.02 -11.65
N VAL A 117 5.65 1.90 -10.96
CA VAL A 117 6.25 0.68 -11.50
C VAL A 117 5.20 -0.40 -11.66
N SER A 118 5.35 -1.28 -12.65
CA SER A 118 4.46 -2.41 -12.88
C SER A 118 5.22 -3.73 -12.87
N SER A 119 4.81 -4.63 -11.98
CA SER A 119 5.46 -5.90 -11.65
C SER A 119 4.46 -6.81 -10.92
N GLU A 120 4.94 -7.89 -10.30
CA GLU A 120 4.19 -8.75 -9.36
C GLU A 120 3.03 -9.58 -9.92
N MET A 121 2.51 -9.31 -11.13
CA MET A 121 1.55 -10.20 -11.80
C MET A 121 2.12 -11.63 -11.89
N ASN A 122 1.42 -12.60 -11.31
CA ASN A 122 1.89 -13.98 -11.25
C ASN A 122 0.73 -14.98 -11.36
N CYS A 123 0.71 -15.72 -12.48
CA CYS A 123 -0.30 -16.74 -12.74
C CYS A 123 0.11 -18.16 -12.31
N ALA A 124 1.36 -18.36 -11.83
CA ALA A 124 1.93 -19.67 -11.57
C ALA A 124 1.17 -20.49 -10.53
N THR A 125 0.55 -19.83 -9.55
CA THR A 125 -0.23 -20.47 -8.47
C THR A 125 -1.39 -21.31 -8.99
N CYS A 126 -1.97 -20.94 -10.14
CA CYS A 126 -3.08 -21.66 -10.76
C CYS A 126 -2.68 -22.33 -12.09
N HIS A 127 -1.90 -21.68 -12.93
CA HIS A 127 -1.55 -22.18 -14.28
C HIS A 127 -0.24 -22.98 -14.35
N GLY A 128 0.52 -23.08 -13.26
CA GLY A 128 1.65 -24.01 -13.20
C GLY A 128 1.19 -25.45 -13.35
N SER A 129 2.02 -26.29 -13.96
CA SER A 129 1.74 -27.70 -14.15
C SER A 129 1.45 -28.39 -12.82
N ASN A 130 0.36 -29.15 -12.77
CA ASN A 130 -0.15 -29.85 -11.59
C ASN A 130 -0.57 -28.95 -10.41
N LYS A 131 -0.84 -27.65 -10.62
CA LYS A 131 -1.28 -26.73 -9.54
C LYS A 131 -2.79 -26.69 -9.32
N GLN A 132 -3.60 -26.62 -10.37
CA GLN A 132 -5.07 -26.71 -10.28
C GLN A 132 -5.63 -27.53 -11.45
N ALA A 133 -6.49 -28.50 -11.17
CA ALA A 133 -7.09 -29.32 -12.24
C ALA A 133 -7.97 -28.48 -13.20
N ALA A 134 -8.62 -27.42 -12.69
CA ALA A 134 -9.51 -26.55 -13.48
C ALA A 134 -8.80 -25.67 -14.52
N THR A 135 -7.47 -25.57 -14.47
CA THR A 135 -6.63 -24.78 -15.40
C THR A 135 -5.77 -25.68 -16.30
N MET A 136 -5.95 -27.00 -16.25
CA MET A 136 -5.25 -27.94 -17.12
C MET A 136 -5.69 -27.75 -18.59
N PRO A 137 -4.75 -27.61 -19.56
CA PRO A 137 -5.09 -27.62 -20.98
C PRO A 137 -5.76 -28.93 -21.42
N GLY A 138 -6.51 -28.91 -22.53
CA GLY A 138 -7.27 -30.07 -23.01
C GLY A 138 -6.40 -31.32 -23.22
N ASP A 139 -5.23 -31.12 -23.84
CA ASP A 139 -4.23 -32.17 -24.07
C ASP A 139 -3.16 -32.23 -22.95
N GLY A 140 -3.56 -31.92 -21.72
CA GLY A 140 -2.72 -32.00 -20.52
C GLY A 140 -1.65 -30.91 -20.37
N TRP A 141 -0.94 -30.97 -19.25
CA TRP A 141 0.12 -30.04 -18.85
C TRP A 141 1.34 -30.04 -19.78
N VAL A 142 2.03 -28.90 -19.86
CA VAL A 142 3.29 -28.76 -20.62
C VAL A 142 4.47 -29.36 -19.84
N ASN A 143 4.54 -29.13 -18.53
CA ASN A 143 5.65 -29.53 -17.65
C ASN A 143 7.03 -29.03 -18.14
N ASP A 144 7.13 -27.74 -18.47
CA ASP A 144 8.40 -27.13 -18.87
C ASP A 144 9.35 -27.05 -17.65
N PRO A 145 10.66 -27.37 -17.79
CA PRO A 145 11.60 -27.30 -16.68
C PRO A 145 11.86 -25.88 -16.16
N ASP A 146 11.63 -24.83 -16.95
CA ASP A 146 11.60 -23.45 -16.45
C ASP A 146 10.20 -23.15 -15.88
N PRO A 147 10.03 -22.97 -14.56
CA PRO A 147 8.72 -22.71 -13.96
C PRO A 147 8.09 -21.39 -14.42
N VAL A 148 8.88 -20.43 -14.92
CA VAL A 148 8.36 -19.17 -15.49
C VAL A 148 7.81 -19.40 -16.89
N ARG A 149 8.42 -20.30 -17.66
CA ARG A 149 7.96 -20.70 -18.99
C ARG A 149 6.76 -21.64 -18.92
N ASP A 150 6.77 -22.60 -17.99
CA ASP A 150 5.72 -23.60 -17.78
C ASP A 150 4.32 -22.99 -17.69
N TYR A 151 4.06 -22.13 -16.70
CA TYR A 151 2.72 -21.57 -16.53
C TYR A 151 2.29 -20.68 -17.72
N ARG A 152 3.24 -20.04 -18.41
CA ARG A 152 2.96 -19.20 -19.59
C ARG A 152 2.57 -20.04 -20.79
N LEU A 153 3.26 -21.16 -21.01
CA LEU A 153 2.92 -22.15 -22.04
C LEU A 153 1.58 -22.84 -21.73
N ASN A 154 1.32 -23.19 -20.46
CA ASN A 154 0.02 -23.71 -20.04
C ASN A 154 -1.12 -22.71 -20.28
N ILE A 155 -0.93 -21.41 -20.04
CA ILE A 155 -1.94 -20.37 -20.34
C ILE A 155 -2.31 -20.36 -21.83
N ILE A 156 -1.33 -20.30 -22.73
CA ILE A 156 -1.61 -20.24 -24.17
C ILE A 156 -2.16 -21.57 -24.71
N LYS A 157 -1.68 -22.73 -24.21
CA LYS A 157 -2.24 -24.05 -24.57
C LYS A 157 -3.68 -24.23 -24.07
N LEU A 158 -4.00 -23.73 -22.87
CA LEU A 158 -5.38 -23.68 -22.36
C LEU A 158 -6.25 -22.71 -23.17
N HIS A 159 -5.69 -21.58 -23.61
CA HIS A 159 -6.37 -20.64 -24.49
C HIS A 159 -6.74 -21.31 -25.83
N ASP A 160 -5.78 -21.96 -26.49
CA ASP A 160 -6.01 -22.75 -27.70
C ASP A 160 -7.12 -23.79 -27.48
N SER A 161 -7.05 -24.55 -26.38
CA SER A 161 -8.07 -25.54 -26.01
C SER A 161 -9.47 -24.93 -25.84
N LYS A 162 -9.56 -23.73 -25.23
CA LYS A 162 -10.84 -23.03 -25.00
C LYS A 162 -11.40 -22.34 -26.25
N GLN A 163 -10.56 -22.07 -27.26
CA GLN A 163 -10.98 -21.50 -28.54
C GLN A 163 -11.18 -22.57 -29.65
N ALA A 164 -10.99 -23.86 -29.34
CA ALA A 164 -11.30 -24.95 -30.24
C ALA A 164 -12.77 -24.88 -30.71
N GLY A 165 -12.98 -24.81 -32.03
CA GLY A 165 -14.31 -24.65 -32.64
C GLY A 165 -14.82 -23.20 -32.74
N ASN A 166 -14.13 -22.20 -32.19
CA ASN A 166 -14.47 -20.80 -32.42
C ASN A 166 -14.07 -20.38 -33.84
N ALA A 167 -15.04 -20.15 -34.71
CA ALA A 167 -14.82 -19.76 -36.11
C ALA A 167 -14.04 -18.44 -36.28
N ASN A 168 -14.06 -17.53 -35.28
CA ASN A 168 -13.28 -16.29 -35.35
C ASN A 168 -11.80 -16.49 -34.95
N TYR A 169 -11.43 -17.61 -34.31
CA TYR A 169 -10.09 -17.78 -33.78
C TYR A 169 -9.00 -17.92 -34.87
N PRO A 170 -9.17 -18.75 -35.91
CA PRO A 170 -8.22 -18.79 -37.03
C PRO A 170 -8.12 -17.46 -37.78
N VAL A 171 -9.23 -16.71 -37.87
CA VAL A 171 -9.25 -15.37 -38.49
C VAL A 171 -8.41 -14.39 -37.67
N ALA A 172 -8.54 -14.41 -36.34
CA ALA A 172 -7.74 -13.57 -35.45
C ALA A 172 -6.25 -13.92 -35.47
N LEU A 173 -5.90 -15.21 -35.45
CA LEU A 173 -4.51 -15.67 -35.58
C LEU A 173 -3.88 -15.18 -36.89
N ALA A 174 -4.58 -15.37 -38.02
CA ALA A 174 -4.11 -14.91 -39.32
C ALA A 174 -3.99 -13.38 -39.42
N ALA A 175 -4.92 -12.62 -38.82
CA ALA A 175 -4.92 -11.16 -38.86
C ALA A 175 -3.70 -10.51 -38.16
N VAL A 176 -3.11 -11.20 -37.18
CA VAL A 176 -1.91 -10.72 -36.45
C VAL A 176 -0.64 -11.53 -36.77
N GLY A 177 -0.73 -12.49 -37.71
CA GLY A 177 0.41 -13.30 -38.14
C GLY A 177 0.88 -14.32 -37.10
N TYR A 178 0.00 -14.91 -36.30
CA TYR A 178 0.29 -16.10 -35.49
C TYR A 178 -0.01 -17.39 -36.27
N SER A 179 0.50 -18.52 -35.77
CA SER A 179 0.30 -19.83 -36.38
C SER A 179 -1.18 -20.19 -36.52
N PRO A 180 -1.60 -20.78 -37.66
CA PRO A 180 -2.95 -21.33 -37.80
C PRO A 180 -3.20 -22.55 -36.88
N LEU A 181 -2.15 -23.12 -36.28
CA LEU A 181 -2.25 -24.21 -35.30
C LEU A 181 -2.47 -23.73 -33.85
N GLY A 182 -2.31 -22.43 -33.58
CA GLY A 182 -2.57 -21.83 -32.27
C GLY A 182 -1.41 -21.00 -31.70
N LEU A 183 -1.65 -20.42 -30.52
CA LEU A 183 -0.67 -19.59 -29.83
C LEU A 183 0.48 -20.42 -29.24
N TYR A 184 0.21 -21.65 -28.79
CA TYR A 184 1.25 -22.57 -28.31
C TYR A 184 2.26 -22.92 -29.40
N ASP A 185 1.78 -23.31 -30.60
CA ASP A 185 2.62 -23.59 -31.78
C ASP A 185 3.46 -22.37 -32.20
N SER A 186 2.84 -21.18 -32.17
CA SER A 186 3.54 -19.91 -32.47
C SER A 186 4.77 -19.71 -31.57
N VAL A 187 4.67 -20.03 -30.27
CA VAL A 187 5.78 -19.87 -29.33
C VAL A 187 6.80 -21.01 -29.42
N VAL A 188 6.34 -22.27 -29.53
CA VAL A 188 7.20 -23.44 -29.40
C VAL A 188 7.89 -23.79 -30.72
N GLU A 189 7.12 -23.90 -31.81
CA GLU A 189 7.66 -24.28 -33.12
C GLU A 189 8.18 -23.06 -33.89
N GLN A 190 7.44 -21.95 -33.87
CA GLN A 190 7.76 -20.77 -34.70
C GLN A 190 8.64 -19.72 -33.98
N GLN A 191 8.93 -19.91 -32.69
CA GLN A 191 9.78 -19.01 -31.87
C GLN A 191 9.29 -17.53 -31.91
N GLN A 192 7.98 -17.36 -32.05
CA GLN A 192 7.28 -16.08 -32.10
C GLN A 192 6.59 -15.81 -30.75
N PRO A 193 6.97 -14.75 -30.03
CA PRO A 193 6.39 -14.44 -28.74
C PRO A 193 4.97 -13.87 -28.91
N VAL A 194 4.08 -14.17 -27.97
CA VAL A 194 2.67 -13.76 -28.02
C VAL A 194 2.44 -12.50 -27.20
N LEU A 195 1.77 -11.52 -27.81
CA LEU A 195 1.19 -10.35 -27.16
C LEU A 195 -0.34 -10.48 -27.21
N CYS A 196 -0.98 -10.71 -26.06
CA CYS A 196 -2.44 -10.85 -26.01
C CYS A 196 -3.17 -9.60 -26.59
N ALA A 197 -2.57 -8.42 -26.42
CA ALA A 197 -3.09 -7.14 -26.91
C ALA A 197 -3.04 -6.97 -28.45
N SER A 198 -2.44 -7.90 -29.19
CA SER A 198 -2.52 -7.93 -30.66
C SER A 198 -3.93 -8.36 -31.12
N CYS A 199 -4.50 -9.39 -30.48
CA CYS A 199 -5.85 -9.87 -30.78
C CYS A 199 -6.92 -9.12 -29.96
N HIS A 200 -6.65 -8.88 -28.67
CA HIS A 200 -7.57 -8.23 -27.75
C HIS A 200 -7.27 -6.72 -27.68
N SER A 201 -8.28 -5.86 -27.81
CA SER A 201 -8.06 -4.41 -27.71
C SER A 201 -7.60 -4.00 -26.30
N SER A 202 -6.71 -3.01 -26.22
CA SER A 202 -6.09 -2.57 -24.96
C SER A 202 -5.86 -1.06 -24.93
N ASN A 203 -6.60 -0.38 -24.05
CA ASN A 203 -6.46 1.07 -23.81
C ASN A 203 -5.08 1.45 -23.23
N ALA A 204 -4.39 0.52 -22.56
CA ALA A 204 -3.07 0.77 -21.99
C ALA A 204 -1.94 0.74 -23.04
N LEU A 205 -2.16 0.09 -24.18
CA LEU A 205 -1.21 -0.01 -25.29
C LEU A 205 -1.71 0.71 -26.57
N GLY A 206 -2.92 1.27 -26.54
CA GLY A 206 -3.56 1.88 -27.71
C GLY A 206 -3.92 0.90 -28.83
N THR A 207 -4.00 -0.41 -28.54
CA THR A 207 -4.25 -1.43 -29.57
C THR A 207 -5.75 -1.57 -29.86
N ALA A 208 -6.12 -1.55 -31.13
CA ALA A 208 -7.50 -1.71 -31.59
C ALA A 208 -8.04 -3.15 -31.46
N GLY A 209 -7.14 -4.14 -31.38
CA GLY A 209 -7.51 -5.56 -31.41
C GLY A 209 -8.06 -6.02 -32.77
N VAL A 210 -8.60 -7.24 -32.81
CA VAL A 210 -9.24 -7.83 -33.98
C VAL A 210 -10.76 -7.79 -33.83
N ALA A 211 -11.47 -7.53 -34.94
CA ALA A 211 -12.93 -7.52 -34.95
C ALA A 211 -13.53 -8.83 -34.43
N GLY A 212 -14.56 -8.72 -33.57
CA GLY A 212 -15.21 -9.88 -32.94
C GLY A 212 -14.38 -10.58 -31.85
N VAL A 213 -13.20 -10.07 -31.49
CA VAL A 213 -12.45 -10.51 -30.31
C VAL A 213 -12.76 -9.55 -29.15
N PRO A 214 -13.16 -10.03 -27.96
CA PRO A 214 -13.43 -9.16 -26.81
C PRO A 214 -12.20 -8.35 -26.38
N PRO A 215 -12.36 -7.10 -25.87
CA PRO A 215 -11.28 -6.34 -25.25
C PRO A 215 -10.55 -7.12 -24.15
N LEU A 216 -9.26 -6.84 -23.94
CA LEU A 216 -8.43 -7.61 -23.00
C LEU A 216 -8.98 -7.54 -21.57
N THR A 217 -9.52 -6.39 -21.17
CA THR A 217 -10.20 -6.22 -19.87
C THR A 217 -11.41 -7.14 -19.72
N GLN A 218 -12.24 -7.30 -20.76
CA GLN A 218 -13.39 -8.20 -20.74
C GLN A 218 -12.94 -9.66 -20.70
N ALA A 219 -12.02 -10.05 -21.60
CA ALA A 219 -11.54 -11.41 -21.71
C ALA A 219 -10.88 -11.91 -20.41
N MET A 220 -10.05 -11.08 -19.78
CA MET A 220 -9.37 -11.44 -18.53
C MET A 220 -10.34 -11.48 -17.35
N HIS A 221 -11.10 -10.42 -17.07
CA HIS A 221 -11.91 -10.38 -15.85
C HIS A 221 -13.11 -11.34 -15.90
N ALA A 222 -13.85 -11.40 -17.02
CA ALA A 222 -14.97 -12.32 -17.15
C ALA A 222 -14.51 -13.80 -17.13
N GLY A 223 -13.33 -14.09 -17.68
CA GLY A 223 -12.75 -15.45 -17.68
C GLY A 223 -12.25 -15.93 -16.32
N HIS A 224 -12.01 -15.04 -15.35
CA HIS A 224 -11.45 -15.37 -14.04
C HIS A 224 -12.39 -15.08 -12.85
N ALA A 225 -13.49 -14.33 -13.03
CA ALA A 225 -14.40 -13.97 -11.94
C ALA A 225 -14.90 -15.17 -11.12
N SER A 226 -15.20 -16.30 -11.76
CA SER A 226 -15.64 -17.53 -11.11
C SER A 226 -14.52 -18.52 -10.74
N ALA A 227 -13.26 -18.21 -11.04
CA ALA A 227 -12.13 -19.08 -10.69
C ALA A 227 -11.88 -19.04 -9.17
N ILE A 228 -11.40 -20.15 -8.61
CA ILE A 228 -11.17 -20.30 -7.16
C ILE A 228 -9.72 -20.00 -6.81
N ASP A 229 -9.53 -19.09 -5.87
CA ASP A 229 -8.25 -18.79 -5.23
C ASP A 229 -7.80 -19.99 -4.38
N PRO A 230 -6.66 -20.64 -4.70
CA PRO A 230 -6.19 -21.80 -3.94
C PRO A 230 -5.70 -21.44 -2.54
N LEU A 231 -5.45 -20.17 -2.22
CA LEU A 231 -4.99 -19.72 -0.91
C LEU A 231 -6.15 -19.49 0.07
N THR A 232 -7.33 -19.10 -0.43
CA THR A 232 -8.48 -18.68 0.39
C THR A 232 -9.72 -19.55 0.20
N GLY A 233 -9.79 -20.36 -0.86
CA GLY A 233 -10.97 -21.13 -1.25
C GLY A 233 -12.14 -20.27 -1.80
N ALA A 234 -11.99 -18.94 -1.82
CA ALA A 234 -12.98 -18.02 -2.35
C ALA A 234 -12.87 -17.86 -3.88
N SER A 235 -13.95 -17.43 -4.54
CA SER A 235 -13.87 -16.97 -5.93
C SER A 235 -13.02 -15.70 -6.02
N LEU A 236 -12.24 -15.56 -7.10
CA LEU A 236 -11.44 -14.35 -7.37
C LEU A 236 -12.32 -13.10 -7.53
N GLY A 237 -13.54 -13.25 -8.03
CA GLY A 237 -14.54 -12.19 -8.15
C GLY A 237 -15.21 -11.78 -6.82
N SER A 238 -14.96 -12.47 -5.71
CA SER A 238 -15.57 -12.13 -4.41
C SER A 238 -15.18 -10.72 -3.96
N SER A 239 -16.15 -9.94 -3.50
CA SER A 239 -15.94 -8.60 -2.92
C SER A 239 -15.16 -8.62 -1.60
N THR A 240 -15.15 -9.77 -0.90
CA THR A 240 -14.37 -9.98 0.33
C THR A 240 -12.92 -10.42 0.07
N ASN A 241 -12.59 -10.89 -1.14
CA ASN A 241 -11.22 -11.29 -1.47
C ASN A 241 -10.46 -10.10 -2.08
N ARG A 242 -9.83 -9.29 -1.23
CA ARG A 242 -8.92 -8.22 -1.68
C ARG A 242 -7.64 -8.77 -2.32
N ALA A 243 -7.20 -9.96 -1.89
CA ALA A 243 -5.95 -10.57 -2.36
C ALA A 243 -6.04 -11.10 -3.79
N SER A 244 -7.23 -11.43 -4.30
CA SER A 244 -7.44 -11.89 -5.68
C SER A 244 -6.95 -10.87 -6.71
N CYS A 245 -7.28 -9.59 -6.52
CA CYS A 245 -6.81 -8.50 -7.38
C CYS A 245 -5.28 -8.43 -7.44
N TYR A 246 -4.60 -8.70 -6.32
CA TYR A 246 -3.14 -8.65 -6.20
C TYR A 246 -2.41 -9.87 -6.78
N GLN A 247 -3.11 -10.88 -7.29
CA GLN A 247 -2.50 -11.94 -8.12
C GLN A 247 -2.20 -11.45 -9.55
N CYS A 248 -3.06 -10.56 -10.07
CA CYS A 248 -3.01 -10.07 -11.45
C CYS A 248 -2.51 -8.62 -11.55
N HIS A 249 -2.79 -7.78 -10.56
CA HIS A 249 -2.31 -6.40 -10.46
C HIS A 249 -1.19 -6.28 -9.41
N PRO A 250 -0.29 -5.28 -9.53
CA PRO A 250 0.74 -5.05 -8.50
C PRO A 250 0.11 -4.83 -7.12
N GLY A 251 0.65 -5.45 -6.08
CA GLY A 251 -0.01 -5.45 -4.78
C GLY A 251 0.56 -6.38 -3.70
N LYS A 252 1.24 -7.47 -4.06
CA LYS A 252 1.93 -8.35 -3.09
C LYS A 252 3.04 -7.60 -2.34
N GLN A 253 3.78 -6.73 -3.03
CA GLN A 253 4.80 -5.84 -2.47
C GLN A 253 4.41 -4.36 -2.62
N THR A 254 3.91 -3.95 -3.79
CA THR A 254 3.47 -2.57 -4.09
C THR A 254 2.23 -2.13 -3.29
N LYS A 255 1.48 -3.09 -2.73
CA LYS A 255 0.25 -2.89 -1.92
C LYS A 255 -0.67 -1.80 -2.51
N CYS A 256 -0.86 -1.76 -3.84
CA CYS A 256 -1.27 -0.57 -4.61
C CYS A 256 -2.24 0.38 -3.90
N LEU A 257 -3.36 -0.12 -3.38
CA LEU A 257 -4.27 0.63 -2.52
C LEU A 257 -3.63 0.87 -1.13
N ARG A 258 -2.75 1.89 -1.07
CA ARG A 258 -1.87 2.24 0.07
C ARG A 258 -2.06 3.66 0.63
N GLY A 259 -2.87 4.46 -0.05
CA GLY A 259 -3.29 5.79 0.41
C GLY A 259 -4.31 5.75 1.56
N ALA A 260 -4.86 6.93 1.89
CA ALA A 260 -5.86 7.11 2.94
C ALA A 260 -7.06 6.16 2.83
N MET A 261 -7.53 5.87 1.61
CA MET A 261 -8.59 4.89 1.36
C MET A 261 -8.17 3.46 1.76
N GLY A 262 -6.96 3.05 1.42
CA GLY A 262 -6.43 1.72 1.74
C GLY A 262 -6.08 1.50 3.22
N LYS A 263 -5.94 2.60 3.97
CA LYS A 263 -5.78 2.64 5.43
C LYS A 263 -7.10 2.68 6.20
N ALA A 264 -8.24 2.89 5.54
CA ALA A 264 -9.52 2.92 6.22
C ALA A 264 -9.78 1.54 6.84
N SER A 265 -9.80 1.44 8.17
CA SER A 265 -10.09 0.24 8.92
C SER A 265 -11.22 0.45 9.91
N ASP A 266 -11.91 -0.62 10.27
CA ASP A 266 -12.91 -0.62 11.32
C ASP A 266 -12.26 -0.61 12.71
N HIS A 267 -13.08 -0.73 13.75
CA HIS A 267 -12.61 -0.79 15.13
C HIS A 267 -12.00 -2.16 15.50
N PHE A 268 -11.75 -3.06 14.55
CA PHE A 268 -11.01 -4.31 14.69
C PHE A 268 -9.75 -4.36 13.80
N GLY A 269 -9.38 -3.24 13.17
CA GLY A 269 -8.27 -3.17 12.21
C GLY A 269 -8.57 -3.80 10.85
N GLN A 270 -9.81 -4.25 10.59
CA GLN A 270 -10.17 -4.85 9.31
C GLN A 270 -10.38 -3.77 8.24
N PRO A 271 -9.89 -3.94 6.99
CA PRO A 271 -10.05 -2.93 5.95
C PRO A 271 -11.53 -2.63 5.61
N LEU A 272 -11.93 -1.38 5.76
CA LEU A 272 -13.25 -0.86 5.37
C LEU A 272 -13.41 -0.68 3.85
N MET A 273 -12.29 -0.64 3.12
CA MET A 273 -12.27 -0.44 1.67
C MET A 273 -11.37 -1.47 0.99
N SER A 274 -11.83 -1.95 -0.16
CA SER A 274 -11.07 -2.82 -1.07
C SER A 274 -11.05 -2.21 -2.48
N CYS A 275 -10.33 -2.82 -3.41
CA CYS A 275 -10.33 -2.42 -4.83
C CYS A 275 -11.77 -2.37 -5.39
N GLN A 276 -12.59 -3.35 -5.02
CA GLN A 276 -13.99 -3.48 -5.41
C GLN A 276 -14.88 -2.32 -4.92
N SER A 277 -14.50 -1.59 -3.85
CA SER A 277 -15.22 -0.39 -3.38
C SER A 277 -15.27 0.73 -4.42
N CYS A 278 -14.32 0.74 -5.37
CA CYS A 278 -14.27 1.70 -6.47
C CYS A 278 -14.50 1.00 -7.82
N HIS A 279 -13.83 -0.13 -8.05
CA HIS A 279 -13.85 -0.79 -9.36
C HIS A 279 -15.10 -1.67 -9.61
N GLY A 280 -15.84 -2.06 -8.57
CA GLY A 280 -16.80 -3.17 -8.65
C GLY A 280 -16.11 -4.53 -8.58
N GLY A 281 -16.89 -5.62 -8.69
CA GLY A 281 -16.35 -6.97 -8.79
C GLY A 281 -15.77 -7.25 -10.18
N MET A 282 -15.16 -8.44 -10.35
CA MET A 282 -14.54 -8.80 -11.63
C MET A 282 -15.56 -8.93 -12.78
N VAL A 283 -16.83 -9.26 -12.50
CA VAL A 283 -17.86 -9.32 -13.54
C VAL A 283 -18.19 -7.91 -14.06
N GLU A 284 -18.26 -6.93 -13.16
CA GLU A 284 -18.51 -5.52 -13.45
C GLU A 284 -17.31 -4.83 -14.13
N VAL A 285 -16.08 -5.24 -13.83
CA VAL A 285 -14.87 -4.79 -14.55
C VAL A 285 -14.76 -5.45 -15.94
N GLY A 286 -15.25 -6.69 -16.06
CA GLY A 286 -15.30 -7.45 -17.31
C GLY A 286 -16.55 -7.21 -18.17
N ALA A 287 -17.42 -6.27 -17.82
CA ALA A 287 -18.67 -6.04 -18.53
C ALA A 287 -18.44 -5.52 -19.96
N ALA A 288 -19.15 -6.07 -20.95
CA ALA A 288 -18.98 -5.72 -22.36
C ALA A 288 -19.28 -4.25 -22.70
N GLY A 289 -20.09 -3.58 -21.87
CA GLY A 289 -20.40 -2.16 -22.01
C GLY A 289 -19.41 -1.22 -21.31
N ARG A 290 -18.37 -1.74 -20.64
CA ARG A 290 -17.42 -0.94 -19.87
C ARG A 290 -16.10 -0.76 -20.60
N THR A 291 -15.69 0.48 -20.81
CA THR A 291 -14.35 0.82 -21.33
C THR A 291 -13.32 0.72 -20.20
N GLY A 292 -12.84 -0.50 -19.93
CA GLY A 292 -11.89 -0.76 -18.84
C GLY A 292 -10.64 0.14 -18.88
N TRP A 293 -10.12 0.49 -17.70
CA TRP A 293 -9.10 1.54 -17.48
C TRP A 293 -9.53 2.99 -17.79
N LEU A 294 -10.63 3.22 -18.52
CA LEU A 294 -11.15 4.56 -18.86
C LEU A 294 -12.48 4.90 -18.18
N GLU A 295 -13.14 3.91 -17.58
CA GLU A 295 -14.38 4.05 -16.83
C GLU A 295 -14.26 3.55 -15.38
N GLU A 296 -14.43 4.48 -14.43
CA GLU A 296 -14.43 4.28 -12.98
C GLU A 296 -15.37 5.30 -12.32
N PRO A 297 -15.91 5.07 -11.11
CA PRO A 297 -16.66 6.09 -10.38
C PRO A 297 -15.78 7.30 -10.00
N GLY A 298 -16.35 8.50 -10.08
CA GLY A 298 -15.72 9.73 -9.58
C GLY A 298 -15.74 9.82 -8.05
N CYS A 299 -14.91 10.68 -7.46
CA CYS A 299 -14.82 10.86 -6.00
C CYS A 299 -16.17 11.18 -5.34
N GLN A 300 -17.03 11.94 -6.01
CA GLN A 300 -18.38 12.31 -5.57
C GLN A 300 -19.26 11.11 -5.20
N SER A 301 -18.98 9.92 -5.74
CA SER A 301 -19.69 8.68 -5.41
C SER A 301 -19.45 8.24 -3.95
N CYS A 302 -18.29 8.58 -3.39
CA CYS A 302 -17.98 8.35 -1.98
C CYS A 302 -18.10 9.63 -1.15
N HIS A 303 -17.61 10.76 -1.67
CA HIS A 303 -17.53 12.06 -1.00
C HIS A 303 -18.83 12.85 -1.21
N THR A 304 -19.85 12.46 -0.46
CA THR A 304 -21.25 12.81 -0.73
C THR A 304 -21.86 13.82 0.24
N GLY A 305 -21.19 14.17 1.34
CA GLY A 305 -21.85 14.86 2.46
C GLY A 305 -20.95 15.77 3.31
N THR A 306 -21.54 16.32 4.37
CA THR A 306 -20.95 17.27 5.31
C THR A 306 -21.20 16.82 6.75
N GLU A 307 -20.85 17.63 7.75
CA GLU A 307 -21.25 17.38 9.14
C GLU A 307 -22.77 17.50 9.38
N VAL A 308 -23.52 18.09 8.45
CA VAL A 308 -24.97 18.41 8.61
C VAL A 308 -25.87 17.82 7.53
N THR A 309 -25.30 17.38 6.40
CA THR A 309 -25.98 16.59 5.36
C THR A 309 -25.62 15.12 5.51
N ASN A 310 -26.36 14.22 4.83
CA ASN A 310 -26.10 12.77 4.84
C ASN A 310 -25.96 12.16 6.26
N ALA A 311 -26.77 12.61 7.22
CA ALA A 311 -26.70 12.22 8.64
C ALA A 311 -25.32 12.40 9.30
N GLY A 312 -24.52 13.38 8.85
CA GLY A 312 -23.16 13.63 9.32
C GLY A 312 -22.10 12.72 8.69
N GLN A 313 -22.47 11.85 7.74
CA GLN A 313 -21.51 11.03 7.00
C GLN A 313 -20.93 11.82 5.82
N VAL A 314 -19.73 12.34 6.04
CA VAL A 314 -18.95 13.08 5.01
C VAL A 314 -18.56 12.18 3.82
N ARG A 315 -18.36 10.87 4.05
CA ARG A 315 -18.01 9.91 3.00
C ARG A 315 -18.52 8.49 3.25
N PHE A 316 -18.76 7.75 2.17
CA PHE A 316 -18.99 6.30 2.17
C PHE A 316 -17.71 5.49 1.88
N THR A 317 -17.74 4.18 2.17
CA THR A 317 -16.65 3.22 1.93
C THR A 317 -16.80 2.42 0.62
N SER A 318 -17.82 2.72 -0.17
CA SER A 318 -18.06 2.15 -1.50
C SER A 318 -18.76 3.18 -2.37
N SER A 319 -18.33 3.28 -3.63
CA SER A 319 -18.94 4.13 -4.66
C SER A 319 -20.33 3.63 -5.08
N PHE A 320 -20.67 2.40 -4.73
CA PHE A 320 -21.88 1.72 -5.16
C PHE A 320 -22.92 1.59 -4.04
N LEU A 321 -24.19 1.63 -4.44
CA LEU A 321 -25.34 1.20 -3.66
C LEU A 321 -25.43 -0.34 -3.66
N PRO A 322 -26.20 -0.96 -2.73
CA PRO A 322 -26.32 -2.42 -2.65
C PRO A 322 -26.91 -3.11 -3.89
N ASN A 323 -27.55 -2.34 -4.79
CA ASN A 323 -28.08 -2.82 -6.07
C ASN A 323 -27.08 -2.68 -7.24
N GLY A 324 -25.87 -2.15 -7.00
CA GLY A 324 -24.83 -1.95 -8.02
C GLY A 324 -24.80 -0.56 -8.66
N ASP A 325 -25.79 0.29 -8.42
CA ASP A 325 -25.81 1.66 -8.95
C ASP A 325 -24.72 2.53 -8.31
N VAL A 326 -24.15 3.47 -9.08
CA VAL A 326 -23.23 4.48 -8.55
C VAL A 326 -24.01 5.46 -7.67
N ARG A 327 -23.42 5.83 -6.53
CA ARG A 327 -24.00 6.81 -5.59
C ARG A 327 -23.92 8.23 -6.16
N GLU A 328 -25.00 8.99 -5.97
CA GLU A 328 -25.03 10.43 -6.20
C GLU A 328 -24.68 11.21 -4.91
N PRO A 329 -24.01 12.37 -5.01
CA PRO A 329 -23.71 13.23 -3.86
C PRO A 329 -24.97 13.88 -3.26
N ALA A 330 -25.06 13.89 -1.94
CA ALA A 330 -26.09 14.63 -1.20
C ALA A 330 -25.73 16.12 -0.99
N ASP A 331 -24.45 16.48 -1.17
CA ASP A 331 -23.92 17.84 -1.13
C ASP A 331 -22.80 18.02 -2.17
N ASN A 332 -22.94 19.03 -3.04
CA ASN A 332 -22.05 19.27 -4.18
C ASN A 332 -20.76 20.05 -3.83
N ARG A 333 -20.50 20.37 -2.56
CA ARG A 333 -19.25 21.03 -2.13
C ARG A 333 -18.00 20.20 -2.45
N PHE A 334 -18.12 18.88 -2.40
CA PHE A 334 -17.07 17.91 -2.76
C PHE A 334 -17.26 17.32 -4.17
N ALA A 335 -18.25 17.84 -4.91
CA ALA A 335 -18.58 17.46 -6.28
C ALA A 335 -18.79 18.75 -7.09
N THR A 336 -17.69 19.45 -7.37
CA THR A 336 -17.76 20.69 -8.13
C THR A 336 -18.24 20.39 -9.55
N THR A 337 -18.91 21.33 -10.20
CA THR A 337 -19.52 21.08 -11.52
C THR A 337 -18.52 20.67 -12.63
N PRO A 338 -17.21 21.01 -12.54
CA PRO A 338 -16.15 20.43 -13.39
C PRO A 338 -15.70 18.99 -13.04
N ASP A 339 -16.12 18.41 -11.92
CA ASP A 339 -15.80 17.01 -11.52
C ASP A 339 -16.63 15.97 -12.29
N ARG A 340 -17.39 16.39 -13.31
CA ARG A 340 -17.77 15.52 -14.42
C ARG A 340 -16.61 15.47 -15.41
N PRO A 341 -15.80 14.37 -15.43
CA PRO A 341 -14.86 14.13 -16.52
C PRO A 341 -15.54 14.28 -17.89
N ALA A 342 -14.74 14.65 -18.90
CA ALA A 342 -15.24 15.00 -20.22
C ALA A 342 -16.14 13.89 -20.81
N PRO A 343 -17.21 14.24 -21.57
CA PRO A 343 -18.17 13.26 -22.08
C PRO A 343 -17.48 12.06 -22.77
N GLY A 344 -17.67 10.86 -22.19
CA GLY A 344 -17.00 9.62 -22.62
C GLY A 344 -15.92 9.09 -21.66
N PHE A 345 -15.60 9.79 -20.57
CA PHE A 345 -14.70 9.32 -19.51
C PHE A 345 -15.38 9.40 -18.14
N SER A 346 -14.97 8.55 -17.19
CA SER A 346 -15.42 8.68 -15.78
C SER A 346 -14.28 8.69 -14.74
N LEU A 347 -13.01 8.53 -15.14
CA LEU A 347 -11.87 8.46 -14.22
C LEU A 347 -11.60 9.73 -13.40
N PHE A 348 -11.40 9.54 -12.09
CA PHE A 348 -10.80 10.50 -11.16
C PHE A 348 -9.52 11.20 -11.68
N ARG A 349 -8.62 10.49 -12.39
CA ARG A 349 -7.35 11.09 -12.86
C ARG A 349 -7.54 12.22 -13.88
N PHE A 350 -8.75 12.36 -14.44
CA PHE A 350 -9.13 13.42 -15.36
C PHE A 350 -10.07 14.46 -14.73
N SER A 351 -10.52 14.24 -13.49
CA SER A 351 -11.27 15.24 -12.71
C SER A 351 -10.40 16.44 -12.38
N LYS A 352 -10.99 17.63 -12.48
CA LYS A 352 -10.34 18.92 -12.24
C LYS A 352 -11.22 19.78 -11.34
N GLY A 353 -10.60 20.52 -10.44
CA GLY A 353 -11.25 21.53 -9.60
C GLY A 353 -10.33 22.73 -9.36
N HIS A 354 -10.83 23.78 -8.73
CA HIS A 354 -10.03 24.90 -8.22
C HIS A 354 -9.00 25.46 -9.24
N GLY A 355 -9.49 25.99 -10.37
CA GLY A 355 -8.63 26.59 -11.41
C GLY A 355 -7.97 25.57 -12.35
N ASP A 356 -8.75 24.58 -12.80
CA ASP A 356 -8.34 23.48 -13.71
C ASP A 356 -7.23 22.56 -13.18
N LEU A 357 -6.93 22.61 -11.88
CA LEU A 357 -6.00 21.69 -11.22
C LEU A 357 -6.62 20.30 -11.12
N THR A 358 -5.84 19.27 -11.46
CA THR A 358 -6.28 17.88 -11.27
C THR A 358 -6.31 17.55 -9.79
N CYS A 359 -7.29 16.76 -9.35
CA CYS A 359 -7.45 16.41 -7.93
C CYS A 359 -6.18 15.78 -7.33
N SER A 360 -5.41 15.03 -8.13
CA SER A 360 -4.15 14.42 -7.72
C SER A 360 -3.03 15.42 -7.39
N ALA A 361 -3.12 16.68 -7.85
CA ALA A 361 -2.17 17.72 -7.48
C ALA A 361 -2.23 18.07 -5.99
N CYS A 362 -3.41 17.96 -5.37
CA CYS A 362 -3.59 18.16 -3.92
C CYS A 362 -3.60 16.83 -3.15
N HIS A 363 -4.26 15.80 -3.68
CA HIS A 363 -4.51 14.55 -2.95
C HIS A 363 -3.47 13.46 -3.16
N GLY A 364 -2.59 13.57 -4.17
CA GLY A 364 -1.73 12.48 -4.62
C GLY A 364 -2.42 11.53 -5.61
N SER A 365 -1.72 10.47 -6.03
CA SER A 365 -2.25 9.47 -6.97
C SER A 365 -3.44 8.71 -6.38
N PRO A 366 -4.49 8.32 -7.13
CA PRO A 366 -5.68 7.64 -6.58
C PRO A 366 -5.39 6.40 -5.72
N HIS A 367 -4.39 5.61 -6.08
CA HIS A 367 -3.99 4.44 -5.29
C HIS A 367 -3.13 4.79 -4.06
N ALA A 368 -2.49 5.97 -4.08
CA ALA A 368 -1.58 6.49 -3.08
C ALA A 368 -2.02 7.89 -2.59
N ILE A 369 -3.32 8.07 -2.31
CA ILE A 369 -3.86 9.34 -1.79
C ILE A 369 -3.28 9.63 -0.40
N TYR A 370 -2.86 10.86 -0.14
CA TYR A 370 -2.26 11.24 1.13
C TYR A 370 -3.24 11.19 2.32
N PRO A 371 -2.79 10.78 3.52
CA PRO A 371 -1.44 10.28 3.85
C PRO A 371 -1.28 8.79 3.52
N THR A 372 -0.23 8.41 2.79
CA THR A 372 0.01 6.99 2.42
C THR A 372 0.79 6.24 3.50
N ASN A 373 0.84 4.90 3.44
CA ASN A 373 1.70 4.10 4.32
C ASN A 373 3.16 3.96 3.81
N GLN A 374 3.49 4.56 2.66
CA GLN A 374 4.85 4.55 2.11
C GLN A 374 5.49 5.92 2.27
N ARG A 375 6.67 5.94 2.89
CA ARG A 375 7.47 7.15 3.10
C ARG A 375 7.65 7.95 1.81
N ASN A 376 8.02 7.28 0.72
CA ASN A 376 8.37 7.91 -0.55
C ASN A 376 7.22 8.70 -1.19
N ASP A 377 5.97 8.20 -1.15
CA ASP A 377 4.83 8.97 -1.68
C ASP A 377 4.63 10.28 -0.90
N ASN A 378 4.77 10.22 0.42
CA ASN A 378 4.51 11.35 1.32
C ASN A 378 5.57 12.47 1.23
N ILE A 379 6.75 12.21 0.63
CA ILE A 379 7.85 13.18 0.49
C ILE A 379 7.36 14.46 -0.20
N GLN A 380 6.53 14.36 -1.24
CA GLN A 380 5.96 15.53 -1.92
C GLN A 380 5.19 16.42 -0.94
N SER A 381 4.21 15.86 -0.20
CA SER A 381 3.41 16.63 0.76
C SER A 381 4.28 17.29 1.84
N ILE A 382 5.22 16.53 2.42
CA ILE A 382 6.09 17.03 3.48
C ILE A 382 7.00 18.15 2.97
N THR A 383 7.53 18.02 1.75
CA THR A 383 8.43 19.02 1.16
C THR A 383 7.73 20.35 0.90
N VAL A 384 6.46 20.35 0.49
CA VAL A 384 5.77 21.58 0.08
C VAL A 384 5.05 22.31 1.23
N GLN A 385 4.41 21.60 2.17
CA GLN A 385 3.68 22.20 3.30
C GLN A 385 4.25 21.87 4.68
N GLY A 386 5.41 21.20 4.78
CA GLY A 386 6.06 20.87 6.04
C GLY A 386 5.41 19.73 6.84
N HIS A 387 4.29 19.17 6.37
CA HIS A 387 3.59 18.07 7.03
C HIS A 387 3.02 17.05 6.02
N VAL A 388 2.83 15.82 6.49
CA VAL A 388 2.19 14.76 5.70
C VAL A 388 0.69 15.05 5.51
N GLY A 389 0.10 14.64 4.38
CA GLY A 389 -1.35 14.73 4.15
C GLY A 389 -1.70 15.36 2.81
N THR A 390 -3.00 15.54 2.56
CA THR A 390 -3.48 16.31 1.39
C THR A 390 -2.86 17.71 1.44
N ILE A 391 -2.41 18.22 0.29
CA ILE A 391 -1.87 19.57 0.17
C ILE A 391 -3.04 20.55 0.28
N GLY A 392 -3.09 21.28 1.40
CA GLY A 392 -4.22 22.17 1.75
C GLY A 392 -3.80 23.50 2.36
N ASP A 393 -2.54 23.66 2.79
CA ASP A 393 -2.02 24.98 3.18
C ASP A 393 -1.86 25.84 1.92
N CYS A 394 -2.82 26.73 1.66
CA CYS A 394 -2.98 27.47 0.41
C CYS A 394 -1.74 28.32 0.02
N ALA A 395 -0.94 28.73 1.00
CA ALA A 395 0.32 29.46 0.79
C ALA A 395 1.35 28.67 -0.06
N VAL A 396 1.24 27.34 -0.16
CA VAL A 396 2.06 26.52 -1.07
C VAL A 396 1.96 27.00 -2.51
N CYS A 397 0.75 27.33 -2.97
CA CYS A 397 0.46 27.72 -4.35
C CYS A 397 0.23 29.23 -4.50
N HIS A 398 -0.30 29.89 -3.47
CA HIS A 398 -0.69 31.31 -3.49
C HIS A 398 0.33 32.23 -2.79
N GLN A 399 1.63 31.96 -2.99
CA GLN A 399 2.73 32.63 -2.29
C GLN A 399 2.69 34.17 -2.37
N ASN A 400 2.23 34.72 -3.51
CA ASN A 400 2.22 36.16 -3.78
C ASN A 400 0.83 36.81 -3.63
N ASP A 401 -0.20 36.05 -3.23
CA ASP A 401 -1.58 36.53 -3.14
C ASP A 401 -2.32 35.89 -1.96
N THR A 402 -1.73 35.99 -0.77
CA THR A 402 -2.37 35.56 0.47
C THR A 402 -3.48 36.50 0.93
N ALA A 403 -3.55 37.71 0.37
CA ALA A 403 -4.63 38.67 0.62
C ALA A 403 -5.95 38.27 -0.04
N SER A 404 -5.94 37.70 -1.27
CA SER A 404 -7.19 37.20 -1.87
C SER A 404 -7.73 35.93 -1.18
N LEU A 405 -6.91 35.25 -0.35
CA LEU A 405 -7.35 34.13 0.48
C LEU A 405 -8.25 34.53 1.66
N GLN A 406 -8.57 35.82 1.83
CA GLN A 406 -9.46 36.35 2.87
C GLN A 406 -10.95 35.98 2.73
N THR A 407 -11.29 34.98 1.90
CA THR A 407 -12.66 34.52 1.68
C THR A 407 -13.10 33.47 2.71
N THR A 408 -14.39 33.42 3.05
CA THR A 408 -14.97 32.42 3.96
C THR A 408 -15.28 31.07 3.32
N THR A 409 -15.40 31.00 2.00
CA THR A 409 -15.77 29.78 1.25
C THR A 409 -15.20 29.73 -0.18
N GLY A 410 -14.24 30.59 -0.55
CA GLY A 410 -13.74 30.71 -1.93
C GLY A 410 -12.65 29.68 -2.31
N GLY A 411 -12.14 28.92 -1.35
CA GLY A 411 -11.15 27.86 -1.58
C GLY A 411 -11.76 26.54 -2.07
N PRO A 412 -10.90 25.55 -2.38
CA PRO A 412 -11.36 24.23 -2.82
C PRO A 412 -12.26 23.59 -1.76
N HIS A 413 -13.32 22.92 -2.20
CA HIS A 413 -14.35 22.33 -1.33
C HIS A 413 -14.99 23.32 -0.34
N GLY A 414 -15.07 24.61 -0.67
CA GLY A 414 -15.61 25.63 0.23
C GLY A 414 -14.75 25.88 1.48
N MET A 415 -13.49 25.41 1.48
CA MET A 415 -12.52 25.76 2.51
C MET A 415 -12.14 27.26 2.42
N HIS A 416 -11.64 27.82 3.51
CA HIS A 416 -11.15 29.19 3.59
C HIS A 416 -9.65 29.23 3.89
N GLY A 417 -9.03 30.39 3.63
CA GLY A 417 -7.69 30.65 4.12
C GLY A 417 -7.65 30.61 5.66
N ILE A 418 -6.49 30.24 6.22
CA ILE A 418 -6.28 30.11 7.66
C ILE A 418 -4.94 30.72 8.08
N GLY A 419 -4.95 31.52 9.14
CA GLY A 419 -3.81 32.30 9.63
C GLY A 419 -4.24 33.21 10.79
N ASN A 420 -3.32 33.97 11.38
CA ASN A 420 -3.67 34.91 12.46
C ASN A 420 -4.71 35.96 12.02
N TRP A 421 -4.69 36.39 10.75
CA TRP A 421 -5.70 37.30 10.18
C TRP A 421 -7.12 36.71 10.29
N TRP A 422 -7.29 35.41 10.05
CA TRP A 422 -8.60 34.74 10.15
C TRP A 422 -9.09 34.80 11.60
N ILE A 423 -8.22 34.52 12.57
CA ILE A 423 -8.61 34.59 13.99
C ILE A 423 -9.02 36.01 14.41
N THR A 424 -8.44 37.06 13.84
CA THR A 424 -8.86 38.44 14.12
C THR A 424 -10.10 38.88 13.35
N GLU A 425 -10.22 38.56 12.05
CA GLU A 425 -11.17 39.18 11.11
C GLU A 425 -12.32 38.25 10.70
N HIS A 426 -12.31 36.95 11.05
CA HIS A 426 -13.38 36.04 10.63
C HIS A 426 -14.77 36.50 11.05
N HIS A 427 -14.92 37.26 12.13
CA HIS A 427 -16.22 37.80 12.54
C HIS A 427 -16.79 38.84 11.56
N ASP A 428 -15.94 39.62 10.88
CA ASP A 428 -16.34 40.59 9.85
C ASP A 428 -16.72 39.90 8.53
N HIS A 429 -16.17 38.71 8.27
CA HIS A 429 -16.42 37.93 7.06
C HIS A 429 -17.51 36.85 7.23
N VAL A 430 -17.68 36.29 8.43
CA VAL A 430 -18.67 35.27 8.78
C VAL A 430 -19.99 35.94 9.15
N GLY A 431 -20.70 36.43 8.14
CA GLY A 431 -22.03 37.04 8.31
C GLY A 431 -23.12 36.07 8.79
N ASN A 432 -22.89 34.75 8.75
CA ASN A 432 -23.81 33.74 9.29
C ASN A 432 -23.06 32.46 9.69
N ILE A 433 -23.16 32.08 10.98
CA ILE A 433 -22.54 30.86 11.53
C ILE A 433 -23.03 29.56 10.87
N ALA A 434 -24.24 29.55 10.27
CA ALA A 434 -24.75 28.41 9.53
C ALA A 434 -23.84 27.98 8.37
N ASN A 435 -23.07 28.92 7.78
CA ASN A 435 -22.10 28.61 6.73
C ASN A 435 -20.94 27.76 7.27
N CYS A 436 -20.52 27.99 8.52
CA CYS A 436 -19.47 27.23 9.19
C CYS A 436 -19.94 25.84 9.65
N ASN A 437 -21.22 25.70 10.01
CA ASN A 437 -21.78 24.44 10.52
C ASN A 437 -21.58 23.25 9.59
N ALA A 438 -21.50 23.46 8.27
CA ALA A 438 -21.21 22.39 7.31
C ALA A 438 -19.86 21.69 7.56
N CYS A 439 -18.85 22.39 8.08
CA CYS A 439 -17.52 21.83 8.37
C CYS A 439 -17.24 21.71 9.87
N HIS A 440 -17.84 22.57 10.70
CA HIS A 440 -17.62 22.64 12.15
C HIS A 440 -18.76 22.02 13.01
N GLY A 441 -19.81 21.48 12.36
CA GLY A 441 -20.97 20.88 13.01
C GLY A 441 -21.95 21.91 13.60
N THR A 442 -23.20 21.51 13.80
CA THR A 442 -24.28 22.40 14.33
C THR A 442 -24.07 22.86 15.77
N THR A 443 -23.22 22.17 16.54
CA THR A 443 -22.88 22.52 17.93
C THR A 443 -21.67 23.43 18.05
N SER A 444 -21.01 23.77 16.93
CA SER A 444 -19.74 24.49 16.85
C SER A 444 -18.57 23.78 17.57
N ALA A 445 -18.71 22.48 17.87
CA ALA A 445 -17.71 21.62 18.50
C ALA A 445 -16.60 21.14 17.55
N GLY A 446 -16.66 21.48 16.26
CA GLY A 446 -15.73 20.98 15.25
C GLY A 446 -16.12 19.58 14.75
N GLY A 447 -16.27 19.49 13.43
CA GLY A 447 -16.50 18.26 12.69
C GLY A 447 -15.22 17.57 12.22
N VAL A 448 -15.32 16.42 11.54
CA VAL A 448 -14.16 15.81 10.89
C VAL A 448 -13.61 16.69 9.75
N LEU A 449 -14.46 17.48 9.09
CA LEU A 449 -14.06 18.48 8.10
C LEU A 449 -13.30 19.68 8.70
N SER A 450 -13.46 19.96 9.99
CA SER A 450 -12.72 21.04 10.69
C SER A 450 -11.33 20.63 11.20
N GLN A 451 -10.84 19.45 10.83
CA GLN A 451 -9.56 18.95 11.33
C GLN A 451 -8.37 19.76 10.79
N ALA A 452 -7.49 20.21 11.68
CA ALA A 452 -6.26 20.88 11.31
C ALA A 452 -5.38 19.94 10.47
N LEU A 453 -5.16 20.28 9.19
CA LEU A 453 -4.44 19.42 8.25
C LEU A 453 -2.97 19.18 8.63
N GLY A 454 -2.39 20.09 9.42
CA GLY A 454 -1.06 20.03 9.99
C GLY A 454 -0.97 20.88 11.28
N PRO A 455 0.11 20.77 12.07
CA PRO A 455 0.26 21.51 13.32
C PRO A 455 0.28 23.02 13.09
N ARG A 456 -0.38 23.80 13.95
CA ARG A 456 -0.50 25.26 13.80
C ARG A 456 -0.81 25.94 15.13
N SER A 457 -0.27 27.15 15.32
CA SER A 457 -0.53 27.97 16.49
C SER A 457 -1.09 29.32 16.07
N PHE A 458 -2.07 29.80 16.82
CA PHE A 458 -2.72 31.09 16.57
C PHE A 458 -2.74 31.93 17.85
N ASN A 459 -2.59 33.24 17.71
CA ASN A 459 -2.70 34.17 18.83
C ASN A 459 -4.15 34.63 18.96
N THR A 460 -4.82 34.16 20.01
CA THR A 460 -6.16 34.64 20.39
C THR A 460 -6.03 35.83 21.33
N GLN A 461 -6.94 36.81 21.20
CA GLN A 461 -6.94 37.98 22.08
C GLN A 461 -7.30 37.65 23.54
N LYS A 462 -8.00 36.53 23.78
CA LYS A 462 -8.60 36.18 25.09
C LYS A 462 -7.88 35.04 25.82
N PHE A 463 -7.32 34.06 25.11
CA PHE A 463 -6.70 32.86 25.68
C PHE A 463 -5.19 32.75 25.35
N GLY A 464 -4.59 33.80 24.77
CA GLY A 464 -3.20 33.78 24.33
C GLY A 464 -2.98 32.85 23.13
N THR A 465 -1.80 32.26 23.03
CA THR A 465 -1.45 31.35 21.93
C THR A 465 -2.12 29.99 22.11
N VAL A 466 -3.05 29.65 21.20
CA VAL A 466 -3.68 28.33 21.12
C VAL A 466 -2.98 27.52 20.04
N THR A 467 -2.56 26.30 20.37
CA THR A 467 -1.87 25.38 19.46
C THR A 467 -2.76 24.19 19.15
N PHE A 468 -2.88 23.88 17.86
CA PHE A 468 -3.57 22.72 17.31
C PHE A 468 -2.56 21.70 16.79
N TRP A 469 -2.73 20.44 17.14
CA TRP A 469 -1.98 19.33 16.57
C TRP A 469 -2.69 18.76 15.32
N GLN A 470 -1.95 18.03 14.47
CA GLN A 470 -2.48 17.53 13.20
C GLN A 470 -3.63 16.52 13.39
N GLY A 471 -4.82 16.83 12.87
CA GLY A 471 -6.02 16.02 13.06
C GLY A 471 -6.87 16.40 14.27
N GLN A 472 -6.50 17.46 15.01
CA GLN A 472 -7.36 18.08 16.02
C GLN A 472 -8.52 18.80 15.32
N ARG A 473 -9.76 18.61 15.79
CA ARG A 473 -10.94 19.31 15.26
C ARG A 473 -10.94 20.74 15.78
N VAL A 474 -11.03 21.73 14.89
CA VAL A 474 -11.08 23.14 15.28
C VAL A 474 -12.52 23.49 15.67
N SER A 475 -12.74 23.73 16.96
CA SER A 475 -14.02 24.15 17.53
C SER A 475 -14.03 25.63 17.88
N CYS A 476 -15.22 26.23 18.02
CA CYS A 476 -15.32 27.57 18.60
C CYS A 476 -14.88 27.60 20.07
N TYR A 477 -14.99 26.46 20.78
CA TYR A 477 -14.61 26.32 22.19
C TYR A 477 -13.10 26.26 22.42
N ASP A 478 -12.30 26.11 21.35
CA ASP A 478 -10.84 26.18 21.46
C ASP A 478 -10.29 27.60 21.63
N CYS A 479 -11.07 28.62 21.22
CA CYS A 479 -10.65 30.02 21.16
C CYS A 479 -11.68 31.03 21.73
N HIS A 480 -12.90 30.59 22.05
CA HIS A 480 -14.00 31.41 22.59
C HIS A 480 -14.82 30.61 23.61
N ASP A 481 -15.60 31.28 24.45
CA ASP A 481 -16.57 30.67 25.38
C ASP A 481 -17.85 30.21 24.64
N GLY A 482 -17.66 29.45 23.56
CA GLY A 482 -18.69 29.07 22.60
C GLY A 482 -19.13 30.21 21.65
N PRO A 483 -20.02 29.91 20.69
CA PRO A 483 -20.56 30.93 19.79
C PRO A 483 -21.30 32.02 20.58
N ASN A 484 -21.09 33.28 20.19
CA ASN A 484 -21.67 34.48 20.82
C ASN A 484 -21.40 34.62 22.34
N GLN A 485 -20.26 34.12 22.85
CA GLN A 485 -19.90 34.16 24.28
C GLN A 485 -20.98 33.55 25.19
N SER A 486 -21.65 32.50 24.71
CA SER A 486 -22.87 31.96 25.35
C SER A 486 -22.63 31.19 26.66
N ARG A 487 -21.41 31.12 27.19
CA ARG A 487 -21.04 30.30 28.36
C ARG A 487 -19.99 30.93 29.30
N PRO A 488 -19.92 30.48 30.57
CA PRO A 488 -18.92 30.92 31.54
C PRO A 488 -17.54 30.25 31.37
N HIS A 489 -16.52 30.94 31.86
CA HIS A 489 -15.09 30.73 31.63
C HIS A 489 -14.42 29.45 32.19
N SER A 490 -15.16 28.54 32.83
CA SER A 490 -14.56 27.58 33.78
C SER A 490 -14.38 26.15 33.28
N GLN A 491 -14.48 25.89 31.97
CA GLN A 491 -14.39 24.51 31.45
C GLN A 491 -12.95 24.15 31.07
N ALA A 492 -12.46 23.02 31.59
CA ALA A 492 -11.20 22.43 31.18
C ALA A 492 -11.36 21.70 29.84
N LYS A 493 -10.24 21.49 29.14
CA LYS A 493 -10.19 20.49 28.05
C LYS A 493 -9.88 19.12 28.67
N PRO A 494 -10.29 18.01 28.05
CA PRO A 494 -9.86 16.68 28.48
C PRO A 494 -8.34 16.57 28.42
N VAL A 495 -7.76 15.79 29.34
CA VAL A 495 -6.32 15.51 29.41
C VAL A 495 -6.10 14.01 29.28
N VAL A 496 -5.11 13.61 28.48
CA VAL A 496 -4.72 12.20 28.31
C VAL A 496 -3.25 11.97 28.66
N GLN A 497 -2.92 10.77 29.11
CA GLN A 497 -1.57 10.38 29.55
C GLN A 497 -1.03 9.23 28.72
N GLY A 498 0.26 9.31 28.38
CA GLY A 498 0.99 8.22 27.73
C GLY A 498 1.44 7.15 28.72
N PHE A 499 1.61 5.92 28.26
CA PHE A 499 2.06 4.79 29.07
C PHE A 499 2.71 3.70 28.21
N ALA A 500 3.40 2.76 28.85
CA ALA A 500 3.99 1.60 28.19
C ALA A 500 3.06 0.37 28.25
N LEU A 501 3.03 -0.41 27.16
CA LEU A 501 2.34 -1.68 27.04
C LEU A 501 3.36 -2.77 26.66
N GLN A 502 3.17 -3.97 27.19
CA GLN A 502 4.04 -5.13 26.98
C GLN A 502 3.20 -6.28 26.40
N THR A 503 3.71 -6.99 25.40
CA THR A 503 3.08 -8.20 24.86
C THR A 503 4.10 -9.18 24.27
N ALA A 504 3.69 -10.43 24.07
CA ALA A 504 4.47 -11.45 23.38
C ALA A 504 4.24 -11.38 21.85
N VAL A 505 5.20 -11.87 21.05
CA VAL A 505 5.02 -12.06 19.60
C VAL A 505 3.72 -12.82 19.31
N GLY A 506 2.93 -12.32 18.36
CA GLY A 506 1.66 -12.92 17.96
C GLY A 506 0.55 -12.91 19.02
N THR A 507 0.78 -12.31 20.19
CA THR A 507 -0.19 -12.24 21.29
C THR A 507 -0.82 -10.85 21.35
N ALA A 508 -2.16 -10.80 21.39
CA ALA A 508 -2.88 -9.56 21.53
C ALA A 508 -2.90 -9.07 22.99
N ALA A 509 -2.62 -7.79 23.22
CA ALA A 509 -2.67 -7.15 24.54
C ALA A 509 -3.84 -6.15 24.61
N VAL A 510 -4.54 -6.15 25.74
CA VAL A 510 -5.75 -5.33 25.96
C VAL A 510 -5.51 -4.34 27.09
N ALA A 511 -5.78 -3.06 26.86
CA ALA A 511 -5.56 -1.99 27.83
C ALA A 511 -6.60 -0.87 27.72
N ASN A 512 -6.75 -0.07 28.78
CA ASN A 512 -7.63 1.09 28.80
C ASN A 512 -6.87 2.36 28.43
N PHE A 513 -7.54 3.29 27.74
CA PHE A 513 -7.04 4.65 27.58
C PHE A 513 -7.01 5.39 28.92
N GLN A 514 -6.02 6.27 29.10
CA GLN A 514 -5.84 7.04 30.33
C GLN A 514 -6.20 8.51 30.06
N GLY A 515 -7.46 8.86 30.30
CA GLY A 515 -7.95 10.23 30.14
C GLY A 515 -8.89 10.66 31.26
N SER A 516 -8.88 11.96 31.56
CA SER A 516 -9.76 12.60 32.52
C SER A 516 -10.17 13.98 32.04
N ASP A 517 -11.27 14.50 32.58
CA ASP A 517 -11.80 15.83 32.31
C ASP A 517 -12.45 16.35 33.60
N ALA A 518 -12.40 17.67 33.83
CA ALA A 518 -12.87 18.27 35.08
C ALA A 518 -14.39 18.56 35.08
N ASP A 519 -15.00 18.62 33.91
CA ASP A 519 -16.39 18.99 33.67
C ASP A 519 -17.28 17.78 33.33
N THR A 520 -16.71 16.68 32.82
CA THR A 520 -17.45 15.47 32.43
C THR A 520 -16.70 14.17 32.67
N ALA A 521 -17.43 13.11 33.06
CA ALA A 521 -16.91 11.74 33.10
C ALA A 521 -17.02 11.01 31.74
N THR A 522 -17.76 11.57 30.78
CA THR A 522 -18.01 10.95 29.47
C THR A 522 -16.99 11.43 28.45
N LEU A 523 -16.01 10.56 28.14
CA LEU A 523 -14.99 10.78 27.11
C LEU A 523 -15.09 9.73 26.01
N THR A 524 -14.84 10.17 24.77
CA THR A 524 -14.65 9.32 23.60
C THR A 524 -13.19 9.36 23.18
N TYR A 525 -12.66 8.24 22.69
CA TYR A 525 -11.24 8.11 22.34
C TYR A 525 -11.07 7.86 20.84
N ARG A 526 -9.99 8.39 20.26
CA ARG A 526 -9.56 8.04 18.90
C ARG A 526 -8.06 7.90 18.79
N ILE A 527 -7.63 7.01 17.90
CA ILE A 527 -6.25 6.92 17.43
C ILE A 527 -5.98 8.08 16.46
N VAL A 528 -4.80 8.68 16.56
CA VAL A 528 -4.36 9.80 15.73
C VAL A 528 -3.25 9.33 14.80
N THR A 529 -2.20 8.72 15.35
CA THR A 529 -1.18 7.97 14.59
C THR A 529 -1.31 6.49 14.95
N PRO A 530 -1.58 5.58 13.97
CA PRO A 530 -1.65 4.15 14.23
C PRO A 530 -0.26 3.53 14.45
N PRO A 531 -0.18 2.30 15.00
CA PRO A 531 1.03 1.48 15.03
C PRO A 531 1.60 1.22 13.63
N SER A 532 2.89 0.85 13.57
CA SER A 532 3.62 0.52 12.34
C SER A 532 3.76 -0.98 12.10
N HIS A 533 3.61 -1.80 13.14
CA HIS A 533 3.89 -3.24 13.17
C HIS A 533 2.81 -4.04 13.91
N GLY A 534 1.56 -3.57 13.84
CA GLY A 534 0.39 -4.26 14.34
C GLY A 534 -0.91 -3.53 14.05
N THR A 535 -2.01 -4.06 14.56
CA THR A 535 -3.35 -3.49 14.42
C THR A 535 -3.95 -3.11 15.78
N LEU A 536 -4.84 -2.11 15.79
CA LEU A 536 -5.61 -1.72 16.97
C LEU A 536 -7.09 -1.99 16.77
N ALA A 537 -7.71 -2.55 17.81
CA ALA A 537 -9.16 -2.67 17.93
C ALA A 537 -9.66 -1.80 19.10
N LEU A 538 -10.68 -0.97 18.91
CA LEU A 538 -11.19 -0.04 19.95
C LEU A 538 -12.57 -0.49 20.45
N SER A 539 -12.80 -0.43 21.76
CA SER A 539 -14.07 -0.74 22.40
C SER A 539 -14.34 0.25 23.53
N GLY A 540 -15.01 1.36 23.21
CA GLY A 540 -15.31 2.44 24.16
C GLY A 540 -14.04 3.09 24.75
N THR A 541 -13.74 2.80 26.01
CA THR A 541 -12.55 3.29 26.73
C THR A 541 -11.37 2.31 26.68
N GLN A 542 -11.53 1.15 26.04
CA GLN A 542 -10.55 0.09 25.92
C GLN A 542 -10.03 -0.01 24.48
N PHE A 543 -8.81 -0.53 24.32
CA PHE A 543 -8.30 -1.02 23.05
C PHE A 543 -7.62 -2.38 23.21
N ALA A 544 -7.54 -3.14 22.12
CA ALA A 544 -6.67 -4.29 21.96
C ALA A 544 -5.64 -4.00 20.87
N TYR A 545 -4.37 -4.30 21.12
CA TYR A 545 -3.29 -4.27 20.15
C TYR A 545 -2.92 -5.70 19.75
N THR A 546 -2.72 -5.95 18.46
CA THR A 546 -2.26 -7.24 17.93
C THR A 546 -1.01 -7.01 17.07
N PRO A 547 0.16 -7.56 17.44
CA PRO A 547 1.35 -7.48 16.60
C PRO A 547 1.14 -8.10 15.22
N ASP A 548 1.84 -7.58 14.21
CA ASP A 548 1.97 -8.25 12.92
C ASP A 548 2.60 -9.65 13.11
N PRO A 549 2.20 -10.67 12.31
CA PRO A 549 2.72 -12.02 12.46
C PRO A 549 4.25 -12.10 12.37
N GLY A 550 4.88 -12.54 13.47
CA GLY A 550 6.34 -12.66 13.58
C GLY A 550 7.09 -11.37 13.93
N PHE A 551 6.41 -10.25 14.18
CA PHE A 551 7.05 -9.03 14.65
C PHE A 551 7.48 -9.13 16.13
N SER A 552 8.68 -8.66 16.42
CA SER A 552 9.22 -8.40 17.76
C SER A 552 9.98 -7.07 17.78
N GLY A 553 10.08 -6.47 18.97
CA GLY A 553 10.64 -5.13 19.18
C GLY A 553 9.57 -4.06 19.44
N THR A 554 9.97 -2.80 19.33
CA THR A 554 9.12 -1.67 19.74
C THR A 554 8.17 -1.20 18.64
N ASP A 555 6.91 -0.96 19.00
CA ASP A 555 5.94 -0.22 18.18
C ASP A 555 5.33 0.92 19.02
N ALA A 556 4.61 1.85 18.40
CA ALA A 556 3.94 2.92 19.13
C ALA A 556 2.76 3.51 18.37
N PHE A 557 1.77 4.01 19.11
CA PHE A 557 0.66 4.78 18.54
C PHE A 557 0.36 6.02 19.39
N THR A 558 -0.38 6.96 18.82
CA THR A 558 -0.86 8.15 19.55
C THR A 558 -2.38 8.20 19.57
N TYR A 559 -2.93 8.74 20.65
CA TYR A 559 -4.36 8.88 20.86
C TYR A 559 -4.72 10.20 21.52
N CYS A 560 -6.01 10.54 21.45
CA CYS A 560 -6.60 11.65 22.19
C CYS A 560 -7.99 11.26 22.72
N ALA A 561 -8.43 11.95 23.77
CA ALA A 561 -9.79 11.96 24.26
C ALA A 561 -10.55 13.16 23.67
N ARG A 562 -11.87 13.07 23.70
CA ARG A 562 -12.81 14.09 23.26
C ARG A 562 -14.07 14.07 24.13
N ASP A 563 -14.45 15.22 24.66
CA ASP A 563 -15.74 15.44 25.34
C ASP A 563 -16.84 15.78 24.30
N ASN A 564 -17.88 16.52 24.68
CA ASN A 564 -18.88 16.98 23.72
C ASN A 564 -18.50 18.28 22.97
N ARG A 565 -17.28 18.83 23.16
CA ARG A 565 -16.87 20.13 22.59
C ARG A 565 -15.48 20.15 21.97
N THR A 566 -14.47 19.62 22.65
CA THR A 566 -13.04 19.81 22.40
C THR A 566 -12.27 18.49 22.38
N ASP A 567 -11.08 18.52 21.78
CA ASP A 567 -10.12 17.43 21.83
C ASP A 567 -9.04 17.70 22.90
N SER A 568 -8.48 16.63 23.46
CA SER A 568 -7.37 16.69 24.42
C SER A 568 -6.02 17.05 23.79
N ASN A 569 -4.97 17.07 24.64
CA ASN A 569 -3.60 16.84 24.18
C ASN A 569 -3.45 15.47 23.49
N LEU A 570 -2.30 15.23 22.85
CA LEU A 570 -1.93 13.88 22.43
C LEU A 570 -1.25 13.13 23.58
N ALA A 571 -1.54 11.83 23.66
CA ALA A 571 -0.79 10.86 24.44
C ALA A 571 -0.19 9.80 23.50
N LYS A 572 0.98 9.27 23.86
CA LYS A 572 1.66 8.18 23.16
C LYS A 572 1.56 6.91 23.99
N VAL A 573 1.22 5.79 23.36
CA VAL A 573 1.41 4.46 23.95
C VAL A 573 2.63 3.85 23.29
N ASP A 574 3.65 3.57 24.10
CA ASP A 574 4.84 2.82 23.70
C ASP A 574 4.57 1.34 23.91
N ILE A 575 4.80 0.52 22.89
CA ILE A 575 4.54 -0.93 22.92
C ILE A 575 5.86 -1.65 22.75
N ASP A 576 6.11 -2.63 23.60
CA ASP A 576 7.23 -3.54 23.51
C ASP A 576 6.69 -4.95 23.24
N VAL A 577 7.08 -5.52 22.09
CA VAL A 577 6.71 -6.87 21.67
C VAL A 577 7.92 -7.77 21.93
N GLY A 578 7.93 -8.40 23.10
CA GLY A 578 9.02 -9.28 23.53
C GLY A 578 9.21 -10.48 22.59
N THR A 579 10.38 -11.12 22.64
CA THR A 579 10.80 -12.21 21.74
C THR A 579 9.98 -13.49 21.85
N ASP A 580 9.29 -13.67 22.98
CA ASP A 580 8.78 -14.97 23.39
C ASP A 580 7.34 -15.15 22.91
N ALA A 581 7.15 -15.55 21.65
CA ALA A 581 5.88 -16.12 21.22
C ALA A 581 5.52 -17.30 22.14
N PRO A 582 4.29 -17.39 22.68
CA PRO A 582 3.85 -18.59 23.37
C PRO A 582 3.94 -19.78 22.40
N GLN A 583 4.91 -20.66 22.63
CA GLN A 583 5.05 -21.86 21.84
C GLN A 583 3.94 -22.84 22.25
N ALA A 584 3.47 -23.64 21.29
CA ALA A 584 2.71 -24.83 21.65
C ALA A 584 3.63 -25.77 22.45
N ASP A 585 3.14 -26.19 23.60
CA ASP A 585 3.66 -27.23 24.48
C ASP A 585 2.42 -28.06 24.84
N LEU A 586 2.13 -29.05 24.00
CA LEU A 586 0.87 -29.79 24.00
C LEU A 586 0.77 -30.79 25.17
N ASP A 587 1.90 -31.22 25.73
CA ASP A 587 1.94 -32.15 26.87
C ASP A 587 2.32 -31.50 28.21
N GLY A 588 2.85 -30.28 28.19
CA GLY A 588 3.15 -29.46 29.36
C GLY A 588 4.47 -29.79 30.04
N ASP A 589 5.44 -30.39 29.34
CA ASP A 589 6.75 -30.75 29.93
C ASP A 589 7.78 -29.60 29.97
N GLY A 590 7.48 -28.48 29.29
CA GLY A 590 8.33 -27.30 29.21
C GLY A 590 9.25 -27.25 27.98
N ILE A 591 9.19 -28.24 27.09
CA ILE A 591 9.85 -28.24 25.78
C ILE A 591 8.82 -27.85 24.71
N PRO A 592 9.10 -26.85 23.87
CA PRO A 592 8.21 -26.51 22.75
C PRO A 592 8.02 -27.66 21.76
N ASP A 593 6.77 -27.92 21.34
CA ASP A 593 6.37 -28.86 20.28
C ASP A 593 7.27 -28.80 19.01
N LEU A 594 7.75 -27.60 18.69
CA LEU A 594 8.58 -27.34 17.50
C LEU A 594 10.00 -27.90 17.66
N VAL A 595 10.55 -27.86 18.88
CA VAL A 595 11.83 -28.48 19.22
C VAL A 595 11.68 -30.00 19.16
N GLU A 596 10.61 -30.52 19.76
CA GLU A 596 10.27 -31.94 19.69
C GLU A 596 10.14 -32.46 18.26
N ARG A 597 9.34 -31.79 17.41
CA ARG A 597 9.20 -32.12 15.99
C ARG A 597 10.53 -32.03 15.22
N ALA A 598 11.41 -31.08 15.55
CA ALA A 598 12.74 -30.97 14.92
C ALA A 598 13.68 -32.14 15.27
N PHE A 599 13.46 -32.79 16.42
CA PHE A 599 14.14 -34.02 16.86
C PHE A 599 13.34 -35.31 16.60
N GLY A 600 12.16 -35.22 15.98
CA GLY A 600 11.31 -36.39 15.65
C GLY A 600 10.57 -37.00 16.85
N LEU A 601 10.40 -36.25 17.94
CA LEU A 601 9.68 -36.67 19.15
C LEU A 601 8.15 -36.54 18.99
N ASP A 602 7.41 -37.31 19.81
CA ASP A 602 5.94 -37.33 19.83
C ASP A 602 5.40 -36.26 20.78
N VAL A 603 5.01 -35.11 20.22
CA VAL A 603 4.46 -33.93 20.91
C VAL A 603 3.21 -34.15 21.78
N SER A 604 2.71 -35.39 21.87
CA SER A 604 1.55 -35.73 22.70
C SER A 604 1.91 -36.47 23.99
N ARG A 605 3.20 -36.56 24.35
CA ARG A 605 3.70 -37.45 25.41
C ARG A 605 4.87 -36.89 26.23
N VAL A 606 4.53 -36.36 27.40
CA VAL A 606 5.45 -35.80 28.42
C VAL A 606 6.82 -36.49 28.40
N SER A 607 7.81 -35.84 27.78
CA SER A 607 9.07 -36.45 27.35
C SER A 607 10.08 -36.51 28.51
N ARG A 608 9.71 -37.23 29.59
CA ARG A 608 10.45 -37.29 30.86
C ARG A 608 11.89 -37.81 30.72
N GLY A 609 12.82 -36.92 30.38
CA GLY A 609 14.26 -37.12 30.48
C GLY A 609 14.91 -37.91 29.35
N THR A 610 14.19 -38.27 28.29
CA THR A 610 14.78 -38.80 27.05
C THR A 610 15.20 -37.63 26.15
N ALA A 611 16.39 -37.10 26.40
CA ALA A 611 17.09 -36.26 25.44
C ALA A 611 17.17 -36.96 24.07
N PRO A 612 17.24 -36.21 22.94
CA PRO A 612 17.40 -36.81 21.61
C PRO A 612 18.57 -37.81 21.62
N GLU A 613 18.41 -38.95 20.94
CA GLU A 613 19.32 -40.09 21.08
C GLU A 613 20.70 -39.75 20.49
N ILE A 614 21.63 -39.29 21.36
CA ILE A 614 22.97 -38.92 20.97
C ILE A 614 23.79 -40.19 20.75
N ALA A 615 24.10 -40.48 19.49
CA ALA A 615 24.94 -41.62 19.12
C ALA A 615 26.43 -41.27 19.27
N PHE A 616 27.20 -42.24 19.77
CA PHE A 616 28.66 -42.21 19.72
C PHE A 616 29.12 -43.15 18.60
N CYS A 617 29.82 -42.62 17.61
CA CYS A 617 30.41 -43.42 16.53
C CYS A 617 31.92 -43.58 16.77
N GLU A 618 32.45 -44.77 16.50
CA GLU A 618 33.89 -45.04 16.44
C GLU A 618 34.29 -45.49 15.03
N GLU A 619 35.21 -44.77 14.40
CA GLU A 619 35.76 -45.11 13.09
C GLU A 619 37.25 -44.76 13.06
N GLY A 620 38.12 -45.68 12.62
CA GLY A 620 39.58 -45.44 12.53
C GLY A 620 40.37 -45.37 13.85
N GLY A 621 39.77 -45.75 15.00
CA GLY A 621 40.31 -45.47 16.35
C GLY A 621 39.81 -44.15 16.94
N VAL A 622 38.79 -43.58 16.30
CA VAL A 622 38.50 -42.17 16.40
C VAL A 622 36.98 -41.98 16.69
N ARG A 623 36.56 -41.03 17.57
CA ARG A 623 35.16 -40.85 18.09
C ARG A 623 34.51 -39.51 17.77
N SER A 624 33.19 -39.52 17.61
CA SER A 624 32.34 -38.32 17.51
C SER A 624 31.09 -38.43 18.38
N LEU A 625 30.56 -37.26 18.71
CA LEU A 625 29.17 -37.05 19.11
C LEU A 625 28.35 -36.82 17.83
N GLN A 626 27.31 -37.61 17.56
CA GLN A 626 26.41 -37.37 16.43
C GLN A 626 24.99 -37.11 16.94
N ALA A 627 24.45 -35.93 16.62
CA ALA A 627 23.07 -35.54 16.88
C ALA A 627 22.39 -35.26 15.54
N MET A 628 21.33 -36.01 15.23
CA MET A 628 20.53 -35.83 14.02
C MET A 628 19.33 -34.93 14.34
N TYR A 629 19.12 -33.89 13.54
CA TYR A 629 17.95 -33.02 13.58
C TYR A 629 17.54 -32.65 12.15
N ASN A 630 16.28 -32.28 11.94
CA ASN A 630 15.80 -31.87 10.62
C ASN A 630 15.79 -30.33 10.49
N PRO A 631 16.77 -29.71 9.79
CA PRO A 631 16.84 -28.25 9.65
C PRO A 631 15.65 -27.66 8.88
N ALA A 632 14.95 -28.45 8.05
CA ALA A 632 13.77 -27.99 7.32
C ALA A 632 12.53 -27.77 8.21
N LEU A 633 12.57 -28.21 9.48
CA LEU A 633 11.51 -28.00 10.47
C LEU A 633 11.78 -26.83 11.43
N ILE A 634 12.93 -26.15 11.30
CA ILE A 634 13.29 -24.98 12.10
C ILE A 634 12.72 -23.71 11.43
N PRO A 635 11.93 -22.87 12.12
CA PRO A 635 11.42 -21.63 11.55
C PRO A 635 12.52 -20.63 11.18
N GLN A 636 12.28 -19.79 10.17
CA GLN A 636 13.20 -18.71 9.80
C GLN A 636 13.44 -17.78 11.00
N GLY A 637 14.72 -17.57 11.33
CA GLY A 637 15.18 -16.74 12.46
C GLY A 637 15.69 -17.53 13.67
N PHE A 638 15.40 -18.84 13.77
CA PHE A 638 15.85 -19.68 14.88
C PHE A 638 17.14 -20.45 14.53
N GLN A 639 17.97 -20.73 15.54
CA GLN A 639 19.21 -21.52 15.43
C GLN A 639 19.30 -22.53 16.58
N VAL A 640 19.79 -23.73 16.27
CA VAL A 640 20.10 -24.77 17.28
C VAL A 640 21.58 -24.66 17.64
N PHE A 641 21.88 -24.56 18.94
CA PHE A 641 23.23 -24.56 19.48
C PHE A 641 23.49 -25.82 20.29
N PHE A 642 24.70 -26.37 20.17
CA PHE A 642 25.19 -27.45 21.03
C PHE A 642 26.21 -26.84 22.00
N GLU A 643 25.82 -26.70 23.27
CA GLU A 643 26.74 -26.26 24.32
C GLU A 643 27.39 -27.48 24.99
N ALA A 644 28.72 -27.49 25.03
CA ALA A 644 29.50 -28.44 25.79
C ALA A 644 30.26 -27.70 26.89
N SER A 645 30.50 -28.39 28.02
CA SER A 645 31.11 -27.83 29.22
C SER A 645 32.50 -27.23 28.97
N GLU A 646 32.83 -26.14 29.68
CA GLU A 646 34.05 -25.33 29.49
C GLU A 646 35.37 -26.06 29.80
N ASP A 647 35.32 -27.30 30.30
CA ASP A 647 36.49 -28.14 30.57
C ASP A 647 37.02 -28.92 29.34
N LEU A 648 36.51 -28.62 28.13
CA LEU A 648 37.05 -29.08 26.85
C LEU A 648 38.17 -28.14 26.33
N GLN A 649 39.42 -28.60 26.34
CA GLN A 649 40.53 -27.87 25.70
C GLN A 649 40.76 -28.31 24.24
N ASN A 650 41.04 -27.31 23.39
CA ASN A 650 41.27 -27.37 21.94
C ASN A 650 40.03 -27.67 21.06
N TRP A 651 39.44 -26.58 20.54
CA TRP A 651 38.52 -26.60 19.41
C TRP A 651 39.20 -25.97 18.18
N SER A 652 38.96 -26.54 16.99
CA SER A 652 39.36 -25.96 15.70
C SER A 652 38.24 -26.19 14.68
N THR A 653 37.62 -25.12 14.20
CA THR A 653 36.46 -25.19 13.30
C THR A 653 36.87 -25.03 11.83
N THR A 654 37.49 -26.07 11.28
CA THR A 654 37.83 -26.16 9.84
C THR A 654 37.60 -27.58 9.33
N ASP A 655 36.53 -27.75 8.55
CA ASP A 655 36.01 -28.97 7.91
C ASP A 655 35.36 -30.06 8.80
N PRO A 656 34.36 -30.80 8.26
CA PRO A 656 33.22 -31.30 9.03
C PRO A 656 33.22 -32.82 9.18
N ALA A 657 34.40 -33.43 9.13
CA ALA A 657 34.58 -34.87 9.30
C ALA A 657 35.78 -35.14 10.22
N ILE A 658 35.47 -35.64 11.42
CA ILE A 658 36.23 -36.72 12.11
C ILE A 658 37.50 -36.31 12.93
N LEU A 659 37.83 -36.73 14.18
CA LEU A 659 37.26 -37.53 15.34
C LEU A 659 38.24 -37.43 16.62
N THR A 660 38.00 -38.13 17.78
CA THR A 660 38.78 -38.37 19.10
C THR A 660 40.09 -37.62 19.53
N SER A 661 40.26 -37.56 20.88
CA SER A 661 41.30 -38.37 21.60
C SER A 661 40.73 -39.08 22.87
N GLN A 662 41.27 -40.26 23.26
CA GLN A 662 41.15 -40.90 24.59
C GLN A 662 42.56 -41.07 25.21
N ASP A 663 42.67 -41.40 26.50
CA ASP A 663 43.90 -41.98 27.07
C ASP A 663 43.70 -43.37 27.70
N ALA A 664 44.81 -44.06 27.93
CA ALA A 664 44.84 -45.46 28.37
C ALA A 664 44.63 -45.66 29.89
N ALA A 665 44.30 -44.60 30.66
CA ALA A 665 44.20 -44.64 32.12
C ALA A 665 42.76 -44.66 32.68
N GLY A 666 41.74 -44.52 31.84
CA GLY A 666 40.38 -45.00 32.12
C GLY A 666 39.55 -44.23 33.18
N ASN A 667 39.56 -42.90 33.18
CA ASN A 667 38.71 -42.07 34.06
C ASN A 667 37.57 -41.32 33.30
N VAL A 668 36.58 -40.79 34.04
CA VAL A 668 35.16 -40.76 33.62
C VAL A 668 34.62 -39.46 32.97
N ILE A 669 33.63 -39.66 32.09
CA ILE A 669 32.79 -38.76 31.27
C ILE A 669 31.93 -37.75 32.07
N LYS A 670 31.50 -36.63 31.45
CA LYS A 670 30.47 -35.69 31.97
C LYS A 670 29.33 -35.39 30.96
N LYS A 671 28.21 -34.84 31.47
CA LYS A 671 26.93 -34.60 30.77
C LYS A 671 26.95 -33.44 29.76
N VAL A 672 26.06 -33.51 28.77
CA VAL A 672 25.61 -32.39 27.90
C VAL A 672 24.24 -31.91 28.37
N ALA A 673 23.95 -30.61 28.23
CA ALA A 673 22.63 -30.02 28.45
C ALA A 673 22.21 -29.25 27.19
N ILE A 674 20.92 -29.33 26.83
CA ILE A 674 20.34 -28.65 25.67
C ILE A 674 19.22 -27.74 26.18
N GLY A 675 19.22 -26.48 25.75
CA GLY A 675 18.17 -25.51 26.09
C GLY A 675 18.24 -24.28 25.19
N PRO A 676 17.13 -23.57 24.98
CA PRO A 676 17.12 -22.34 24.20
C PRO A 676 17.84 -21.21 24.96
N ARG A 677 18.74 -20.49 24.28
CA ARG A 677 19.19 -19.17 24.71
C ARG A 677 18.77 -18.13 23.68
N PRO A 678 18.00 -17.09 24.04
CA PRO A 678 17.94 -15.88 23.23
C PRO A 678 19.32 -15.21 23.23
N ARG A 679 19.70 -14.59 22.10
CA ARG A 679 20.87 -13.70 22.07
C ARG A 679 20.47 -12.34 22.64
N LEU A 680 21.28 -11.83 23.58
CA LEU A 680 21.29 -10.42 24.00
C LEU A 680 21.81 -9.52 22.87
#